data_AF-A0A849QRM7-F1
#
_entry.id   AF-A0A849QRM7-F1
#
_cell.length_a   1.000
_cell.length_b   1.000
_cell.length_c   1.000
_cell.angle_alpha   90.00
_cell.angle_beta   90.00
_cell.angle_gamma   90.00
#
_symmetry.space_group_name_H-M   'P 1'
#
loop_
_entity.id
_entity.type
_entity.pdbx_description
1 polymer ?
#
loop_
_entity_poly.entity_id
_entity_poly.type
_entity_poly.pdbx_seq_one_letter_code
_entity_poly.pdbx_strand_id
1 'polypeptide(L)'
;YSLDGTTYQNPSGVHSTVSCEACHGIYNKTAGEGLYYPQFDTTTKQLSDSIGDYGPEFMSYEAVTKTYIINMDNSGTIDVTVTGDDDDYGIYLSLIGPIDDASGLQDLSTSDRWDGTYCVPSVNGTATFAKGSKIYFPSGDKFYGVTFDASPKSGIWIARVFPRSPGIFNYTITSSHPIRQKPIIHIPWNCSECHNPDANGSLIGANTLKPMPSWDNQGLSYTHTDYNSDGKDDVTCRLCHNSFHDISIRNCTDCHIQRPGGHTMANYYDMGYTGCMFCHADPHFEPEAAAGGNCTDCHLEGGTNATAGLPIISKNGFFNSSHYNITGDFNASNYSDISRVCWGCHVNYTEELIDPVHTRRATELPDCEDCHFNETPLNGEHLRKIPPIQIPEHQPLGVDVQTNISTNCTFCHNNSLSILIPTINVKYAEAKNYVSHYVDTANLMTTTNNTTDCWWCHVDNSDNDSWGKPTNPFTSTHNHTPLNLINSIACYPCHISNKVMDNGSPKAGFTFHNDSMAPGAGNDCVSCHDLDGMVREQYQIDVHAMNISGAIHYNLNRGAADTLDPSNGRCWACHGDGNGSEAAQPTGHPDNFSTPKNCGDRECHNFNQSIFYEPMVYEHIRYVDNIDEHVNTTAGCPACHKNSIMNNLDNLIPNDTSLVSHYGSTWNLVNTSDCIYCHLDEDNAVKWGDAPDPRNHTHYAFVGKTLVAGRPWKLVDNYSITLVETTRNAAMFTFEKDGEMLQRDIVSQGNELKFEISGIEDENTSIVNLTINRIFTAKDHYVVELSGNVLASRIHRETDNIACYACHDREYRTDLPDGRDYYVLNKDNENVTLGLMPINFKEDDKKLLNMGEYWNLGEDYSLYVADVNLQSNAARLQLYRNKTLIEETVINEGSIFTHEEWVLEREINVFGAKLDCVFAGTTTQAIILRDVWLIAGEQKILDADIW
;
A
#
# COMPACT_ATOMS: atom_id res chain seq x y z
N TYR A 1 60.45 -44.39 -23.87
CA TYR A 1 59.79 -43.96 -25.12
C TYR A 1 59.25 -42.57 -24.87
N SER A 2 59.91 -41.53 -25.40
CA SER A 2 59.42 -40.15 -25.31
C SER A 2 58.25 -39.99 -26.28
N LEU A 3 57.20 -39.34 -25.83
CA LEU A 3 56.05 -39.00 -26.66
C LEU A 3 56.44 -37.93 -27.68
N ASP A 4 56.76 -38.34 -28.90
CA ASP A 4 56.65 -37.45 -30.06
C ASP A 4 55.16 -37.27 -30.35
N GLY A 5 54.56 -36.27 -29.69
CA GLY A 5 53.13 -35.94 -29.83
C GLY A 5 52.49 -35.27 -28.61
N THR A 6 53.11 -35.32 -27.42
CA THR A 6 52.61 -34.59 -26.23
C THR A 6 53.52 -33.48 -25.75
N THR A 7 54.68 -33.28 -26.39
CA THR A 7 55.47 -32.06 -26.22
C THR A 7 54.76 -30.93 -26.96
N TYR A 8 53.75 -30.35 -26.32
CA TYR A 8 53.16 -29.09 -26.77
C TYR A 8 54.26 -28.01 -26.66
N GLN A 9 54.93 -27.72 -27.77
CA GLN A 9 56.17 -26.91 -27.75
C GLN A 9 55.95 -25.43 -27.47
N ASN A 10 54.70 -24.96 -27.35
CA ASN A 10 54.38 -23.55 -27.11
C ASN A 10 53.14 -23.42 -26.21
N PRO A 11 53.26 -23.53 -24.87
CA PRO A 11 52.14 -23.21 -24.00
C PRO A 11 51.72 -21.73 -24.24
N SER A 12 50.45 -21.53 -24.60
CA SER A 12 49.87 -20.21 -24.96
C SER A 12 48.83 -19.77 -23.93
N GLY A 13 48.49 -18.47 -23.94
CA GLY A 13 47.50 -17.92 -23.01
C GLY A 13 48.03 -17.77 -21.57
N VAL A 14 47.10 -17.73 -20.61
CA VAL A 14 47.38 -17.46 -19.19
C VAL A 14 48.17 -18.57 -18.49
N HIS A 15 48.29 -19.76 -19.09
CA HIS A 15 49.03 -20.91 -18.55
C HIS A 15 50.40 -21.12 -19.22
N SER A 16 50.91 -20.13 -19.97
CA SER A 16 52.21 -20.16 -20.63
C SER A 16 53.41 -20.40 -19.68
N THR A 17 53.23 -20.21 -18.38
CA THR A 17 54.25 -20.34 -17.33
C THR A 17 54.11 -21.62 -16.49
N VAL A 18 53.14 -22.50 -16.80
CA VAL A 18 52.86 -23.76 -16.07
C VAL A 18 53.24 -24.96 -16.95
N SER A 19 53.96 -25.95 -16.40
CA SER A 19 54.32 -27.14 -17.18
C SER A 19 53.14 -28.12 -17.30
N CYS A 20 53.04 -28.81 -18.44
CA CYS A 20 51.95 -29.76 -18.69
C CYS A 20 51.92 -30.89 -17.64
N GLU A 21 53.10 -31.34 -17.19
CA GLU A 21 53.26 -32.35 -16.15
C GLU A 21 52.76 -31.87 -14.78
N ALA A 22 52.80 -30.57 -14.51
CA ALA A 22 52.36 -30.01 -13.23
C ALA A 22 50.84 -30.08 -13.08
N CYS A 23 50.09 -29.83 -14.16
CA CYS A 23 48.63 -29.90 -14.17
C CYS A 23 48.12 -31.31 -14.48
N HIS A 24 48.74 -32.04 -15.40
CA HIS A 24 48.21 -33.31 -15.91
C HIS A 24 48.87 -34.57 -15.31
N GLY A 25 49.82 -34.41 -14.39
CA GLY A 25 50.61 -35.51 -13.79
C GLY A 25 50.25 -35.89 -12.35
N ILE A 26 49.17 -35.32 -11.78
CA ILE A 26 48.90 -35.25 -10.33
C ILE A 26 48.50 -36.60 -9.69
N TYR A 27 48.01 -37.58 -10.46
CA TYR A 27 47.30 -38.75 -9.92
C TYR A 27 48.15 -39.77 -9.14
N ASN A 28 49.47 -39.79 -9.35
CA ASN A 28 50.39 -40.45 -8.41
C ASN A 28 51.04 -39.33 -7.60
N LYS A 29 50.93 -39.36 -6.27
CA LYS A 29 51.50 -38.37 -5.32
C LYS A 29 53.05 -38.28 -5.33
N THR A 30 53.66 -38.30 -6.51
CA THR A 30 55.06 -38.09 -6.82
C THR A 30 55.11 -37.24 -8.09
N ALA A 31 55.58 -36.00 -7.97
CA ALA A 31 55.65 -35.07 -9.09
C ALA A 31 56.46 -35.65 -10.27
N GLY A 32 55.89 -35.63 -11.49
CA GLY A 32 56.64 -35.84 -12.74
C GLY A 32 56.42 -37.15 -13.51
N GLU A 33 55.44 -38.00 -13.16
CA GLU A 33 55.30 -39.34 -13.79
C GLU A 33 54.04 -39.57 -14.66
N GLY A 34 53.06 -38.65 -14.70
CA GLY A 34 51.74 -38.93 -15.30
C GLY A 34 51.62 -38.87 -16.83
N LEU A 35 52.67 -38.50 -17.56
CA LEU A 35 52.65 -38.44 -19.02
C LEU A 35 53.41 -39.60 -19.70
N TYR A 36 53.74 -40.70 -19.02
CA TYR A 36 54.47 -41.82 -19.64
C TYR A 36 53.60 -43.08 -19.79
N TYR A 37 53.70 -43.75 -20.95
CA TYR A 37 53.07 -45.07 -21.13
C TYR A 37 53.75 -46.13 -20.25
N PRO A 38 52.98 -47.00 -19.58
CA PRO A 38 53.53 -48.06 -18.73
C PRO A 38 54.27 -49.08 -19.60
N GLN A 39 55.38 -49.59 -19.08
CA GLN A 39 56.11 -50.67 -19.75
C GLN A 39 55.24 -51.94 -19.79
N PHE A 40 55.23 -52.64 -20.93
CA PHE A 40 54.56 -53.94 -21.05
C PHE A 40 55.37 -55.02 -20.32
N ASP A 41 54.67 -55.92 -19.61
CA ASP A 41 55.22 -57.26 -19.38
C ASP A 41 54.65 -58.23 -20.42
N THR A 42 55.40 -59.27 -20.75
CA THR A 42 55.05 -60.19 -21.85
C THR A 42 53.92 -61.17 -21.50
N THR A 43 53.39 -61.11 -20.27
CA THR A 43 52.46 -62.11 -19.71
C THR A 43 51.04 -61.58 -19.51
N THR A 44 50.87 -60.28 -19.29
CA THR A 44 49.56 -59.68 -18.98
C THR A 44 48.73 -59.56 -20.25
N LYS A 45 47.67 -60.37 -20.34
CA LYS A 45 46.71 -60.37 -21.46
C LYS A 45 45.28 -60.06 -21.04
N GLN A 46 45.03 -59.90 -19.73
CA GLN A 46 43.70 -59.72 -19.17
C GLN A 46 43.76 -58.70 -18.02
N LEU A 47 42.74 -57.84 -17.94
CA LEU A 47 42.57 -56.80 -16.92
C LEU A 47 41.09 -56.73 -16.51
N SER A 48 40.81 -56.39 -15.26
CA SER A 48 39.45 -56.10 -14.77
C SER A 48 39.34 -54.63 -14.38
N ASP A 49 38.21 -54.01 -14.69
CA ASP A 49 37.98 -52.57 -14.53
C ASP A 49 36.48 -52.27 -14.42
N SER A 50 36.14 -51.03 -14.09
CA SER A 50 34.76 -50.56 -13.88
C SER A 50 34.54 -49.22 -14.59
N ILE A 51 33.42 -49.04 -15.26
CA ILE A 51 33.00 -47.75 -15.87
C ILE A 51 31.85 -47.19 -15.06
N GLY A 52 31.79 -45.86 -14.89
CA GLY A 52 30.74 -45.17 -14.13
C GLY A 52 31.00 -45.04 -12.62
N ASP A 53 32.13 -45.56 -12.12
CA ASP A 53 32.49 -45.58 -10.70
C ASP A 53 33.31 -44.36 -10.23
N TYR A 54 33.48 -43.36 -11.10
CA TYR A 54 34.24 -42.14 -10.82
C TYR A 54 33.34 -41.06 -10.22
N GLY A 55 33.66 -40.61 -9.01
CA GLY A 55 32.82 -39.71 -8.21
C GLY A 55 32.50 -38.33 -8.81
N PRO A 56 33.33 -37.75 -9.70
CA PRO A 56 32.90 -36.65 -10.56
C PRO A 56 31.96 -37.15 -11.67
N GLU A 57 30.65 -37.05 -11.42
CA GLU A 57 29.59 -37.66 -12.24
C GLU A 57 29.38 -36.98 -13.61
N PHE A 58 29.80 -35.71 -13.76
CA PHE A 58 29.57 -34.93 -14.98
C PHE A 58 30.83 -34.77 -15.85
N MET A 59 30.78 -35.32 -17.07
CA MET A 59 31.69 -35.08 -18.19
C MET A 59 33.19 -35.43 -18.03
N SER A 60 33.61 -36.11 -16.98
CA SER A 60 34.98 -36.62 -16.93
C SER A 60 35.15 -37.78 -17.92
N TYR A 61 36.21 -37.73 -18.75
CA TYR A 61 36.57 -38.84 -19.63
C TYR A 61 36.78 -40.14 -18.84
N GLU A 62 37.17 -40.05 -17.57
CA GLU A 62 37.41 -41.20 -16.69
C GLU A 62 36.12 -41.87 -16.20
N ALA A 63 35.04 -41.10 -16.02
CA ALA A 63 33.73 -41.62 -15.62
C ALA A 63 33.10 -42.47 -16.72
N VAL A 64 33.33 -42.10 -17.99
CA VAL A 64 32.64 -42.72 -19.13
C VAL A 64 33.58 -43.47 -20.08
N THR A 65 34.89 -43.51 -19.86
CA THR A 65 35.80 -44.22 -20.76
C THR A 65 37.02 -44.77 -20.04
N LYS A 66 37.31 -46.05 -20.24
CA LYS A 66 38.60 -46.64 -19.88
C LYS A 66 39.41 -46.92 -21.13
N THR A 67 40.71 -46.62 -21.05
CA THR A 67 41.63 -46.72 -22.18
C THR A 67 42.75 -47.71 -21.88
N TYR A 68 43.09 -48.53 -22.86
CA TYR A 68 44.11 -49.57 -22.79
C TYR A 68 45.08 -49.43 -23.97
N ILE A 69 46.31 -49.89 -23.78
CA ILE A 69 47.30 -50.07 -24.83
C ILE A 69 47.58 -51.56 -25.03
N ILE A 70 47.72 -51.98 -26.29
CA ILE A 70 47.97 -53.36 -26.71
C ILE A 70 49.23 -53.36 -27.58
N ASN A 71 50.21 -54.20 -27.23
CA ASN A 71 51.44 -54.34 -28.00
C ASN A 71 51.28 -55.44 -29.06
N MET A 72 50.93 -55.05 -30.28
CA MET A 72 50.68 -55.96 -31.38
C MET A 72 51.98 -56.39 -32.07
N ASP A 73 52.12 -57.69 -32.31
CA ASP A 73 53.19 -58.25 -33.12
C ASP A 73 52.83 -58.30 -34.63
N ASN A 74 53.63 -59.00 -35.44
CA ASN A 74 53.39 -59.12 -36.89
C ASN A 74 52.33 -60.19 -37.27
N SER A 75 51.48 -60.64 -36.33
CA SER A 75 50.45 -61.66 -36.60
C SER A 75 49.34 -61.21 -37.54
N GLY A 76 49.13 -59.90 -37.71
CA GLY A 76 48.14 -59.35 -38.62
C GLY A 76 46.69 -59.47 -38.15
N THR A 77 46.45 -59.76 -36.86
CA THR A 77 45.13 -59.84 -36.23
C THR A 77 45.21 -59.44 -34.76
N ILE A 78 44.20 -58.73 -34.25
CA ILE A 78 44.05 -58.42 -32.81
C ILE A 78 42.66 -58.90 -32.38
N ASP A 79 42.58 -59.75 -31.35
CA ASP A 79 41.32 -60.12 -30.72
C ASP A 79 41.19 -59.43 -29.36
N VAL A 80 40.06 -58.77 -29.14
CA VAL A 80 39.73 -58.13 -27.86
C VAL A 80 38.39 -58.65 -27.39
N THR A 81 38.39 -59.32 -26.25
CA THR A 81 37.19 -59.80 -25.56
C THR A 81 36.86 -58.89 -24.41
N VAL A 82 35.62 -58.41 -24.34
CA VAL A 82 35.10 -57.68 -23.19
C VAL A 82 33.94 -58.48 -22.62
N THR A 83 33.99 -58.80 -21.32
CA THR A 83 32.94 -59.56 -20.63
C THR A 83 32.51 -58.81 -19.38
N GLY A 84 31.25 -58.42 -19.34
CA GLY A 84 30.63 -57.66 -18.25
C GLY A 84 29.98 -58.54 -17.19
N ASP A 85 29.60 -57.93 -16.08
CA ASP A 85 28.72 -58.51 -15.07
C ASP A 85 27.22 -58.35 -15.38
N ASP A 86 26.88 -57.54 -16.39
CA ASP A 86 25.51 -57.33 -16.92
C ASP A 86 25.48 -57.51 -18.45
N ASP A 87 24.70 -58.50 -18.91
CA ASP A 87 24.56 -58.85 -20.34
C ASP A 87 23.73 -57.81 -21.12
N ASP A 88 22.90 -57.02 -20.44
CA ASP A 88 22.03 -56.01 -21.06
C ASP A 88 22.71 -54.62 -21.12
N TYR A 89 23.89 -54.48 -20.51
CA TYR A 89 24.64 -53.22 -20.50
C TYR A 89 25.36 -52.99 -21.83
N GLY A 90 24.83 -52.07 -22.64
CA GLY A 90 25.43 -51.72 -23.93
C GLY A 90 26.80 -51.05 -23.74
N ILE A 91 27.84 -51.61 -24.36
CA ILE A 91 29.21 -51.05 -24.36
C ILE A 91 29.77 -50.92 -25.77
N TYR A 92 30.59 -49.92 -26.00
CA TYR A 92 31.34 -49.76 -27.24
C TYR A 92 32.81 -50.09 -27.00
N LEU A 93 33.42 -50.82 -27.94
CA LEU A 93 34.85 -51.02 -28.00
C LEU A 93 35.41 -50.28 -29.22
N SER A 94 36.35 -49.36 -29.04
CA SER A 94 37.08 -48.75 -30.15
C SER A 94 38.53 -49.17 -30.21
N LEU A 95 39.08 -49.32 -31.40
CA LEU A 95 40.49 -49.62 -31.67
C LEU A 95 41.12 -48.52 -32.54
N ILE A 96 42.31 -48.04 -32.14
CA ILE A 96 43.05 -46.96 -32.80
C ILE A 96 44.53 -47.32 -32.81
N GLY A 97 45.20 -47.30 -33.97
CA GLY A 97 46.65 -47.54 -34.01
C GLY A 97 47.20 -47.99 -35.37
N PRO A 98 48.48 -48.42 -35.41
CA PRO A 98 49.44 -48.27 -34.33
C PRO A 98 49.79 -46.77 -34.11
N ILE A 99 49.94 -46.35 -32.86
CA ILE A 99 50.20 -44.94 -32.49
C ILE A 99 51.69 -44.58 -32.53
N ASP A 100 52.55 -45.57 -32.70
CA ASP A 100 54.00 -45.47 -32.75
C ASP A 100 54.57 -45.66 -34.17
N ASP A 101 53.72 -45.70 -35.21
CA ASP A 101 54.15 -45.62 -36.61
C ASP A 101 54.48 -44.16 -36.96
N ALA A 102 55.73 -43.92 -37.35
CA ALA A 102 56.21 -42.60 -37.75
C ALA A 102 55.47 -42.01 -38.98
N SER A 103 54.72 -42.84 -39.71
CA SER A 103 53.90 -42.44 -40.86
C SER A 103 52.48 -41.97 -40.46
N GLY A 104 52.15 -42.01 -39.16
CA GLY A 104 50.81 -41.72 -38.64
C GLY A 104 49.97 -42.97 -38.43
N LEU A 105 48.70 -42.77 -38.03
CA LEU A 105 47.75 -43.87 -37.78
C LEU A 105 47.53 -44.70 -39.04
N GLN A 106 47.42 -46.02 -38.87
CA GLN A 106 47.10 -46.90 -39.98
C GLN A 106 45.61 -46.83 -40.30
N ASP A 107 45.30 -46.41 -41.52
CA ASP A 107 43.98 -46.59 -42.10
C ASP A 107 43.81 -48.03 -42.62
N LEU A 108 42.90 -48.78 -42.00
CA LEU A 108 42.51 -50.15 -42.35
C LEU A 108 41.39 -50.20 -43.39
N SER A 109 40.77 -49.07 -43.76
CA SER A 109 39.66 -48.98 -44.72
C SER A 109 39.68 -47.64 -45.45
N THR A 110 40.28 -47.60 -46.64
CA THR A 110 40.48 -46.36 -47.43
C THR A 110 39.21 -45.76 -48.03
N SER A 111 38.05 -46.37 -47.75
CA SER A 111 36.74 -45.93 -48.20
C SER A 111 35.98 -45.09 -47.17
N ASP A 112 36.50 -44.99 -45.94
CA ASP A 112 35.95 -44.16 -44.88
C ASP A 112 36.74 -42.84 -44.71
N ARG A 113 36.20 -41.91 -43.91
CA ARG A 113 36.81 -40.61 -43.61
C ARG A 113 37.30 -40.52 -42.16
N TRP A 114 37.60 -41.68 -41.55
CA TRP A 114 37.82 -41.78 -40.09
C TRP A 114 39.26 -42.12 -39.72
N ASP A 115 40.18 -42.15 -40.69
CA ASP A 115 41.63 -42.10 -40.53
C ASP A 115 42.18 -43.02 -39.41
N GLY A 116 41.71 -44.28 -39.37
CA GLY A 116 42.24 -45.31 -38.47
C GLY A 116 41.56 -45.49 -37.11
N THR A 117 40.33 -44.99 -36.92
CA THR A 117 39.53 -45.24 -35.69
C THR A 117 38.28 -46.08 -35.99
N TYR A 118 38.14 -47.21 -35.31
CA TYR A 118 37.06 -48.18 -35.57
C TYR A 118 36.32 -48.56 -34.29
N CYS A 119 35.00 -48.77 -34.36
CA CYS A 119 34.15 -49.03 -33.20
C CYS A 119 33.24 -50.24 -33.37
N VAL A 120 33.12 -51.07 -32.33
CA VAL A 120 32.20 -52.21 -32.29
C VAL A 120 31.15 -51.94 -31.20
N PRO A 121 29.85 -51.82 -31.57
CA PRO A 121 28.77 -51.65 -30.61
C PRO A 121 28.39 -52.97 -29.91
N SER A 122 28.07 -52.88 -28.61
CA SER A 122 27.51 -53.94 -27.74
C SER A 122 28.34 -55.22 -27.64
N VAL A 123 29.63 -55.11 -27.31
CA VAL A 123 30.52 -56.29 -27.20
C VAL A 123 30.51 -56.85 -25.78
N ASN A 124 29.54 -57.70 -25.44
CA ASN A 124 29.77 -58.73 -24.42
C ASN A 124 30.20 -60.01 -25.13
N GLY A 125 31.50 -60.11 -25.43
CA GLY A 125 32.05 -61.12 -26.32
C GLY A 125 33.40 -60.73 -26.93
N THR A 126 33.82 -61.45 -27.97
CA THR A 126 35.11 -61.22 -28.65
C THR A 126 34.92 -60.45 -29.95
N ALA A 127 35.62 -59.33 -30.08
CA ALA A 127 35.79 -58.60 -31.33
C ALA A 127 37.14 -58.95 -31.97
N THR A 128 37.11 -59.45 -33.21
CA THR A 128 38.30 -59.77 -34.00
C THR A 128 38.56 -58.66 -35.03
N PHE A 129 39.77 -58.11 -34.99
CA PHE A 129 40.26 -57.09 -35.91
C PHE A 129 41.27 -57.73 -36.87
N ALA A 130 40.76 -58.25 -37.99
CA ALA A 130 41.56 -58.82 -39.08
C ALA A 130 41.08 -58.28 -40.44
N LYS A 131 41.90 -58.41 -41.49
CA LYS A 131 41.47 -58.07 -42.85
C LYS A 131 40.17 -58.81 -43.20
N GLY A 132 39.17 -58.08 -43.70
CA GLY A 132 37.83 -58.59 -44.00
C GLY A 132 36.82 -58.54 -42.84
N SER A 133 37.22 -58.08 -41.65
CA SER A 133 36.30 -57.91 -40.52
C SER A 133 35.36 -56.73 -40.75
N LYS A 134 34.09 -56.88 -40.37
CA LYS A 134 33.07 -55.83 -40.46
C LYS A 134 32.98 -55.07 -39.14
N ILE A 135 33.23 -53.77 -39.16
CA ILE A 135 33.25 -52.91 -37.98
C ILE A 135 32.45 -51.63 -38.30
N TYR A 136 32.02 -50.90 -37.28
CA TYR A 136 31.17 -49.72 -37.43
C TYR A 136 31.93 -48.44 -37.09
N PHE A 137 31.51 -47.33 -37.68
CA PHE A 137 31.91 -46.00 -37.23
C PHE A 137 30.67 -45.11 -37.08
N PRO A 138 30.63 -44.24 -36.06
CA PRO A 138 29.52 -43.31 -35.87
C PRO A 138 29.64 -42.11 -36.84
N SER A 139 28.55 -41.66 -37.44
CA SER A 139 28.48 -40.39 -38.17
C SER A 139 27.08 -39.78 -38.03
N GLY A 140 27.00 -38.68 -37.28
CA GLY A 140 25.72 -38.19 -36.73
C GLY A 140 25.09 -39.25 -35.83
N ASP A 141 23.78 -39.43 -35.93
CA ASP A 141 23.01 -40.38 -35.09
C ASP A 141 23.04 -41.83 -35.62
N LYS A 142 23.91 -42.15 -36.60
CA LYS A 142 23.92 -43.45 -37.29
C LYS A 142 25.29 -44.11 -37.25
N PHE A 143 25.28 -45.43 -37.17
CA PHE A 143 26.48 -46.27 -37.35
C PHE A 143 26.54 -46.78 -38.79
N TYR A 144 27.67 -46.59 -39.44
CA TYR A 144 27.94 -47.08 -40.79
C TYR A 144 28.95 -48.22 -40.71
N GLY A 145 28.65 -49.34 -41.38
CA GLY A 145 29.52 -50.50 -41.41
C GLY A 145 30.58 -50.38 -42.50
N VAL A 146 31.83 -50.69 -42.16
CA VAL A 146 32.98 -50.79 -43.07
C VAL A 146 33.63 -52.16 -42.94
N THR A 147 34.35 -52.56 -43.98
CA THR A 147 35.13 -53.80 -43.98
C THR A 147 36.60 -53.46 -44.10
N PHE A 148 37.45 -54.07 -43.28
CA PHE A 148 38.89 -53.82 -43.33
C PHE A 148 39.51 -54.34 -44.63
N ASP A 149 40.19 -53.47 -45.38
CA ASP A 149 40.89 -53.77 -46.63
C ASP A 149 42.35 -54.22 -46.39
N ALA A 150 42.89 -53.90 -45.20
CA ALA A 150 44.25 -54.22 -44.77
C ALA A 150 44.29 -54.95 -43.42
N SER A 151 45.39 -55.65 -43.15
CA SER A 151 45.65 -56.26 -41.83
C SER A 151 46.29 -55.23 -40.89
N PRO A 152 45.97 -55.26 -39.58
CA PRO A 152 46.66 -54.43 -38.59
C PRO A 152 48.19 -54.69 -38.58
N LYS A 153 48.99 -53.62 -38.54
CA LYS A 153 50.45 -53.67 -38.44
C LYS A 153 50.92 -53.84 -36.98
N SER A 154 52.14 -54.36 -36.79
CA SER A 154 52.79 -54.35 -35.48
C SER A 154 53.00 -52.93 -34.95
N GLY A 155 53.00 -52.81 -33.63
CA GLY A 155 53.09 -51.53 -32.91
C GLY A 155 52.14 -51.47 -31.72
N ILE A 156 52.05 -50.30 -31.11
CA ILE A 156 51.18 -50.03 -29.96
C ILE A 156 49.81 -49.58 -30.48
N TRP A 157 48.78 -50.34 -30.14
CA TRP A 157 47.39 -50.02 -30.44
C TRP A 157 46.66 -49.55 -29.18
N ILE A 158 45.73 -48.62 -29.31
CA ILE A 158 44.85 -48.14 -28.24
C ILE A 158 43.50 -48.85 -28.38
N ALA A 159 43.04 -49.49 -27.31
CA ALA A 159 41.67 -49.97 -27.15
C ALA A 159 40.93 -49.09 -26.13
N ARG A 160 39.69 -48.69 -26.42
CA ARG A 160 38.85 -47.93 -25.47
C ARG A 160 37.52 -48.61 -25.27
N VAL A 161 37.07 -48.67 -24.02
CA VAL A 161 35.74 -49.17 -23.65
C VAL A 161 34.96 -48.00 -23.07
N PHE A 162 33.75 -47.76 -23.58
CA PHE A 162 32.86 -46.70 -23.11
C PHE A 162 31.39 -47.14 -23.15
N PRO A 163 30.54 -46.65 -22.24
CA PRO A 163 29.20 -47.17 -22.05
C PRO A 163 28.22 -46.55 -23.06
N ARG A 164 27.18 -47.30 -23.40
CA ARG A 164 25.98 -46.83 -24.10
C ARG A 164 24.82 -46.61 -23.11
N SER A 165 24.78 -47.40 -22.06
CA SER A 165 23.79 -47.30 -20.97
C SER A 165 24.36 -46.48 -19.81
N PRO A 166 23.54 -45.75 -19.04
CA PRO A 166 23.97 -45.13 -17.79
C PRO A 166 24.13 -46.18 -16.68
N GLY A 167 24.97 -45.89 -15.68
CA GLY A 167 25.19 -46.75 -14.50
C GLY A 167 26.66 -47.15 -14.30
N ILE A 168 26.88 -48.01 -13.32
CA ILE A 168 28.19 -48.61 -13.04
C ILE A 168 28.24 -49.99 -13.70
N PHE A 169 29.29 -50.26 -14.48
CA PHE A 169 29.48 -51.52 -15.19
C PHE A 169 30.87 -52.10 -14.93
N ASN A 170 30.93 -53.28 -14.31
CA ASN A 170 32.20 -53.97 -14.06
C ASN A 170 32.46 -54.97 -15.18
N TYR A 171 33.69 -55.01 -15.68
CA TYR A 171 34.04 -55.90 -16.77
C TYR A 171 35.48 -56.39 -16.71
N THR A 172 35.73 -57.42 -17.49
CA THR A 172 37.06 -57.94 -17.76
C THR A 172 37.36 -57.80 -19.25
N ILE A 173 38.50 -57.18 -19.58
CA ILE A 173 39.01 -57.06 -20.94
C ILE A 173 40.20 -58.01 -21.13
N THR A 174 40.13 -58.83 -22.18
CA THR A 174 41.18 -59.79 -22.56
C THR A 174 41.63 -59.50 -23.99
N SER A 175 42.93 -59.46 -24.23
CA SER A 175 43.53 -59.24 -25.55
C SER A 175 44.35 -60.45 -25.99
N SER A 176 44.39 -60.74 -27.30
CA SER A 176 45.30 -61.74 -27.88
C SER A 176 46.78 -61.43 -27.65
N HIS A 177 47.09 -60.17 -27.39
CA HIS A 177 48.43 -59.59 -27.23
C HIS A 177 48.61 -58.93 -25.86
N PRO A 178 49.85 -58.68 -25.39
CA PRO A 178 50.09 -58.01 -24.13
C PRO A 178 49.32 -56.69 -24.02
N ILE A 179 48.57 -56.51 -22.93
CA ILE A 179 47.70 -55.36 -22.68
C ILE A 179 48.07 -54.67 -21.38
N ARG A 180 47.95 -53.35 -21.35
CA ARG A 180 48.07 -52.52 -20.16
C ARG A 180 46.96 -51.48 -20.15
N GLN A 181 46.51 -51.11 -18.96
CA GLN A 181 45.70 -49.91 -18.80
C GLN A 181 46.57 -48.70 -19.15
N LYS A 182 46.06 -47.83 -20.03
CA LYS A 182 46.70 -46.56 -20.32
C LYS A 182 46.40 -45.62 -19.15
N PRO A 183 47.42 -45.05 -18.47
CA PRO A 183 47.20 -43.97 -17.53
C PRO A 183 46.47 -42.85 -18.26
N ILE A 184 45.34 -42.43 -17.72
CA ILE A 184 44.62 -41.30 -18.28
C ILE A 184 45.47 -40.07 -17.96
N ILE A 185 45.71 -39.22 -18.96
CA ILE A 185 46.28 -37.89 -18.72
C ILE A 185 45.27 -37.23 -17.79
N HIS A 186 45.65 -36.94 -16.55
CA HIS A 186 44.73 -36.32 -15.61
C HIS A 186 44.30 -35.00 -16.23
N ILE A 187 43.04 -34.90 -16.62
CA ILE A 187 42.45 -33.63 -17.05
C ILE A 187 41.90 -33.05 -15.76
N PRO A 188 42.44 -31.92 -15.26
CA PRO A 188 41.86 -31.23 -14.13
C PRO A 188 40.37 -31.08 -14.38
N TRP A 189 39.56 -31.73 -13.53
CA TRP A 189 38.12 -31.67 -13.61
C TRP A 189 37.65 -30.36 -12.97
N ASN A 190 38.47 -29.74 -12.11
CA ASN A 190 38.23 -28.42 -11.55
C ASN A 190 39.46 -27.50 -11.50
N CYS A 191 39.19 -26.19 -11.40
CA CYS A 191 40.21 -25.15 -11.43
C CYS A 191 41.12 -25.20 -10.19
N SER A 192 40.59 -25.53 -9.01
CA SER A 192 41.36 -25.59 -7.75
C SER A 192 42.43 -26.68 -7.73
N GLU A 193 42.35 -27.68 -8.61
CA GLU A 193 43.37 -28.71 -8.75
C GLU A 193 44.70 -28.13 -9.26
N CYS A 194 44.64 -26.98 -9.93
CA CYS A 194 45.81 -26.25 -10.42
C CYS A 194 45.97 -24.88 -9.73
N HIS A 195 44.87 -24.18 -9.44
CA HIS A 195 44.85 -22.80 -8.95
C HIS A 195 44.56 -22.72 -7.46
N ASN A 196 45.56 -22.33 -6.66
CA ASN A 196 45.39 -22.17 -5.21
C ASN A 196 46.29 -21.01 -4.71
N PRO A 197 45.84 -20.19 -3.72
CA PRO A 197 46.67 -19.16 -3.09
C PRO A 197 48.00 -19.67 -2.51
N ASP A 198 48.07 -20.95 -2.11
CA ASP A 198 49.27 -21.58 -1.56
C ASP A 198 50.13 -22.33 -2.60
N ALA A 199 49.83 -22.19 -3.90
CA ALA A 199 50.54 -22.90 -4.96
C ALA A 199 52.05 -22.56 -4.97
N ASN A 200 52.89 -23.59 -5.00
CA ASN A 200 54.35 -23.50 -4.94
C ASN A 200 55.04 -24.51 -5.89
N GLY A 201 56.36 -24.41 -6.04
CA GLY A 201 57.13 -25.33 -6.88
C GLY A 201 56.76 -25.26 -8.37
N SER A 202 56.51 -26.40 -9.02
CA SER A 202 56.14 -26.49 -10.44
C SER A 202 54.73 -25.93 -10.76
N LEU A 203 53.92 -25.63 -9.74
CA LEU A 203 52.58 -25.04 -9.85
C LEU A 203 52.57 -23.52 -9.57
N ILE A 204 53.74 -22.90 -9.33
CA ILE A 204 53.80 -21.47 -8.93
C ILE A 204 53.20 -20.52 -9.97
N GLY A 205 53.22 -20.88 -11.25
CA GLY A 205 52.61 -20.11 -12.33
C GLY A 205 51.07 -20.11 -12.30
N ALA A 206 50.45 -20.97 -11.51
CA ALA A 206 49.00 -21.09 -11.35
C ALA A 206 48.46 -20.42 -10.06
N ASN A 207 49.30 -19.68 -9.31
CA ASN A 207 48.89 -19.02 -8.07
C ASN A 207 47.81 -17.93 -8.31
N THR A 208 46.80 -17.88 -7.44
CA THR A 208 45.68 -16.93 -7.48
C THR A 208 45.53 -16.21 -6.14
N LEU A 209 45.22 -14.91 -6.19
CA LEU A 209 45.07 -14.05 -5.00
C LEU A 209 43.79 -14.31 -4.20
N LYS A 210 42.76 -14.91 -4.81
CA LYS A 210 41.52 -15.28 -4.12
C LYS A 210 41.52 -16.78 -3.78
N PRO A 211 41.13 -17.19 -2.55
CA PRO A 211 40.97 -18.59 -2.19
C PRO A 211 39.82 -19.23 -2.97
N MET A 212 40.04 -20.43 -3.50
CA MET A 212 38.98 -21.19 -4.16
C MET A 212 38.00 -21.76 -3.11
N PRO A 213 36.67 -21.72 -3.35
CA PRO A 213 35.69 -22.22 -2.40
C PRO A 213 35.82 -23.73 -2.13
N SER A 214 35.49 -24.17 -0.91
CA SER A 214 35.59 -25.59 -0.50
C SER A 214 34.64 -26.54 -1.24
N TRP A 215 33.66 -26.00 -1.96
CA TRP A 215 32.70 -26.75 -2.76
C TRP A 215 33.17 -26.97 -4.21
N ASP A 216 34.34 -26.47 -4.63
CA ASP A 216 35.01 -26.82 -5.90
C ASP A 216 35.47 -28.30 -5.96
N ASN A 217 34.90 -29.17 -5.15
CA ASN A 217 35.21 -30.58 -5.08
C ASN A 217 34.18 -31.44 -5.85
N GLN A 218 33.26 -30.83 -6.62
CA GLN A 218 32.16 -31.52 -7.32
C GLN A 218 32.19 -31.46 -8.86
N GLY A 219 33.18 -30.80 -9.48
CA GLY A 219 33.44 -30.88 -10.94
C GLY A 219 32.69 -29.87 -11.78
N LEU A 220 32.15 -28.86 -11.10
CA LEU A 220 31.42 -27.79 -11.70
C LEU A 220 32.20 -26.51 -11.37
N SER A 221 32.97 -26.02 -12.34
CA SER A 221 33.82 -24.85 -12.17
C SER A 221 32.95 -23.58 -12.00
N TYR A 222 32.47 -23.31 -10.78
CA TYR A 222 31.65 -22.15 -10.46
C TYR A 222 32.48 -20.99 -9.90
N THR A 223 32.12 -19.83 -10.45
CA THR A 223 32.24 -18.42 -10.05
C THR A 223 33.45 -17.89 -9.23
N HIS A 224 33.92 -16.69 -9.61
CA HIS A 224 34.95 -15.94 -8.86
C HIS A 224 34.80 -14.40 -8.96
N THR A 225 33.75 -13.93 -9.66
CA THR A 225 33.50 -12.50 -9.90
C THR A 225 32.08 -12.17 -9.48
N ASP A 226 31.96 -11.49 -8.34
CA ASP A 226 30.82 -10.70 -7.89
C ASP A 226 30.65 -9.47 -8.81
N TYR A 227 29.84 -9.63 -9.85
CA TYR A 227 29.60 -8.62 -10.88
C TYR A 227 28.60 -7.56 -10.40
N ASN A 228 27.62 -7.96 -9.60
CA ASN A 228 26.58 -7.07 -9.09
C ASN A 228 26.95 -6.40 -7.75
N SER A 229 28.09 -6.77 -7.16
CA SER A 229 28.61 -6.30 -5.87
C SER A 229 27.72 -6.65 -4.66
N ASP A 230 27.00 -7.77 -4.71
CA ASP A 230 26.15 -8.26 -3.62
C ASP A 230 26.90 -9.08 -2.55
N GLY A 231 28.21 -9.27 -2.75
CA GLY A 231 29.09 -10.03 -1.86
C GLY A 231 29.17 -11.52 -2.20
N LYS A 232 28.51 -11.99 -3.27
CA LYS A 232 28.57 -13.37 -3.76
C LYS A 232 29.15 -13.39 -5.18
N ASP A 233 29.90 -14.43 -5.52
CA ASP A 233 30.50 -14.50 -6.86
C ASP A 233 29.46 -15.00 -7.89
N ASP A 234 29.19 -14.21 -8.93
CA ASP A 234 28.01 -14.32 -9.82
C ASP A 234 28.23 -15.03 -11.17
N VAL A 235 29.48 -15.10 -11.64
CA VAL A 235 29.75 -15.45 -13.06
C VAL A 235 30.65 -16.67 -13.21
N THR A 236 30.16 -17.72 -13.89
CA THR A 236 30.93 -18.94 -14.16
C THR A 236 31.84 -18.76 -15.37
N CYS A 237 33.09 -19.22 -15.27
CA CYS A 237 34.08 -19.01 -16.31
C CYS A 237 33.80 -19.82 -17.57
N ARG A 238 33.22 -21.04 -17.48
CA ARG A 238 32.96 -21.91 -18.66
C ARG A 238 31.77 -21.48 -19.52
N LEU A 239 30.82 -20.70 -18.97
CA LEU A 239 29.76 -20.08 -19.78
C LEU A 239 30.34 -19.01 -20.71
N CYS A 240 31.39 -18.32 -20.24
CA CYS A 240 32.04 -17.26 -20.98
C CYS A 240 33.26 -17.75 -21.77
N HIS A 241 34.03 -18.74 -21.34
CA HIS A 241 35.34 -19.04 -21.91
C HIS A 241 35.48 -20.39 -22.60
N ASN A 242 36.29 -20.41 -23.66
CA ASN A 242 36.76 -21.64 -24.30
C ASN A 242 37.73 -22.46 -23.42
N SER A 243 38.10 -23.65 -23.92
CA SER A 243 39.08 -24.61 -23.35
C SER A 243 40.18 -23.97 -22.49
N PHE A 244 40.62 -24.66 -21.43
CA PHE A 244 41.64 -24.23 -20.45
C PHE A 244 42.95 -23.66 -21.03
N HIS A 245 43.25 -23.89 -22.31
CA HIS A 245 44.46 -23.40 -22.98
C HIS A 245 44.22 -22.17 -23.90
N ASP A 246 42.97 -21.74 -24.12
CA ASP A 246 42.64 -20.57 -24.95
C ASP A 246 41.35 -19.87 -24.46
N ILE A 247 41.50 -19.06 -23.41
CA ILE A 247 40.40 -18.39 -22.71
C ILE A 247 39.99 -17.12 -23.47
N SER A 248 38.93 -17.20 -24.28
CA SER A 248 38.27 -16.08 -24.98
C SER A 248 36.79 -16.02 -24.62
N ILE A 249 36.21 -14.83 -24.43
CA ILE A 249 34.78 -14.68 -24.09
C ILE A 249 33.92 -15.02 -25.32
N ARG A 250 33.04 -16.04 -25.24
CA ARG A 250 32.08 -16.44 -26.26
C ARG A 250 30.75 -15.70 -26.13
N ASN A 251 30.10 -15.44 -27.26
CA ASN A 251 28.69 -15.04 -27.27
C ASN A 251 27.79 -16.28 -27.26
N CYS A 252 26.63 -16.23 -26.60
CA CYS A 252 25.72 -17.38 -26.46
C CYS A 252 25.30 -17.96 -27.83
N THR A 253 25.17 -17.09 -28.84
CA THR A 253 24.81 -17.41 -30.23
C THR A 253 25.86 -18.27 -30.95
N ASP A 254 27.10 -18.31 -30.46
CA ASP A 254 28.19 -19.09 -31.06
C ASP A 254 28.07 -20.59 -30.73
N CYS A 255 27.33 -20.93 -29.65
CA CYS A 255 27.01 -22.30 -29.25
C CYS A 255 25.55 -22.66 -29.56
N HIS A 256 24.62 -21.71 -29.44
CA HIS A 256 23.21 -21.87 -29.79
C HIS A 256 22.93 -21.49 -31.26
N ILE A 257 23.51 -22.25 -32.19
CA ILE A 257 23.42 -22.03 -33.65
C ILE A 257 22.01 -22.28 -34.23
N GLN A 258 21.10 -22.86 -33.45
CA GLN A 258 19.68 -23.00 -33.76
C GLN A 258 18.87 -22.63 -32.52
N ARG A 259 17.78 -21.90 -32.74
CA ARG A 259 16.80 -21.56 -31.71
C ARG A 259 16.27 -22.83 -31.02
N PRO A 260 16.55 -23.03 -29.71
CA PRO A 260 16.03 -24.16 -28.96
C PRO A 260 14.49 -24.11 -28.88
N GLY A 261 13.84 -25.28 -28.90
CA GLY A 261 12.39 -25.37 -28.73
C GLY A 261 11.94 -24.69 -27.43
N GLY A 262 10.88 -23.88 -27.50
CA GLY A 262 10.36 -23.09 -26.37
C GLY A 262 10.70 -21.59 -26.42
N HIS A 263 11.71 -21.16 -27.18
CA HIS A 263 12.09 -19.74 -27.30
C HIS A 263 11.42 -19.08 -28.52
N THR A 264 10.30 -18.37 -28.35
CA THR A 264 9.49 -17.83 -29.47
C THR A 264 9.83 -16.39 -29.88
N MET A 265 10.79 -15.74 -29.23
CA MET A 265 11.13 -14.32 -29.43
C MET A 265 11.59 -13.98 -30.85
N ALA A 266 11.08 -12.91 -31.46
CA ALA A 266 11.39 -12.56 -32.86
C ALA A 266 12.86 -12.17 -33.10
N ASN A 267 13.53 -11.61 -32.09
CA ASN A 267 14.89 -11.06 -32.14
C ASN A 267 15.96 -11.99 -31.53
N TYR A 268 15.69 -13.29 -31.36
CA TYR A 268 16.60 -14.26 -30.71
C TYR A 268 18.03 -14.24 -31.27
N TYR A 269 18.20 -14.09 -32.59
CA TYR A 269 19.51 -14.08 -33.23
C TYR A 269 20.22 -12.71 -33.21
N ASP A 270 19.49 -11.65 -32.88
CA ASP A 270 20.00 -10.27 -32.81
C ASP A 270 20.25 -9.82 -31.36
N MET A 271 19.97 -10.68 -30.38
CA MET A 271 20.05 -10.40 -28.95
C MET A 271 21.50 -10.57 -28.45
N GLY A 272 22.04 -9.54 -27.79
CA GLY A 272 23.37 -9.62 -27.16
C GLY A 272 23.37 -10.49 -25.89
N TYR A 273 24.55 -10.90 -25.44
CA TYR A 273 24.78 -11.74 -24.24
C TYR A 273 23.93 -11.33 -23.02
N THR A 274 23.82 -10.03 -22.73
CA THR A 274 23.03 -9.49 -21.61
C THR A 274 21.52 -9.73 -21.74
N GLY A 275 20.99 -9.81 -22.96
CA GLY A 275 19.57 -10.14 -23.19
C GLY A 275 19.25 -11.61 -22.96
N CYS A 276 20.20 -12.51 -23.22
CA CYS A 276 20.07 -13.93 -22.88
C CYS A 276 20.12 -14.13 -21.37
N MET A 277 21.10 -13.50 -20.70
CA MET A 277 21.25 -13.56 -19.25
C MET A 277 20.06 -12.97 -18.50
N PHE A 278 19.27 -12.06 -19.10
CA PHE A 278 18.07 -11.54 -18.46
C PHE A 278 17.01 -12.63 -18.18
N CYS A 279 16.89 -13.61 -19.07
CA CYS A 279 15.96 -14.75 -18.90
C CYS A 279 16.65 -15.99 -18.29
N HIS A 280 17.98 -16.06 -18.33
CA HIS A 280 18.80 -17.17 -17.83
C HIS A 280 19.66 -16.78 -16.61
N ALA A 281 19.30 -15.71 -15.89
CA ALA A 281 20.12 -15.19 -14.80
C ALA A 281 20.14 -16.14 -13.59
N ASP A 282 21.35 -16.28 -13.06
CA ASP A 282 21.83 -17.08 -11.93
C ASP A 282 21.93 -18.61 -12.17
N PRO A 283 23.13 -19.14 -12.46
CA PRO A 283 23.39 -20.58 -12.56
C PRO A 283 23.41 -21.30 -11.19
N HIS A 284 23.10 -20.63 -10.07
CA HIS A 284 22.76 -21.29 -8.80
C HIS A 284 21.32 -21.83 -8.75
N PHE A 285 20.53 -21.64 -9.81
CA PHE A 285 19.16 -22.14 -9.90
C PHE A 285 19.06 -23.24 -10.96
N GLU A 286 19.04 -24.50 -10.53
CA GLU A 286 18.70 -25.66 -11.37
C GLU A 286 17.36 -25.43 -12.11
N PRO A 287 17.12 -26.03 -13.30
CA PRO A 287 15.91 -25.80 -14.09
C PRO A 287 14.59 -26.21 -13.41
N GLU A 288 14.67 -26.98 -12.33
CA GLU A 288 13.53 -27.32 -11.46
C GLU A 288 13.19 -26.20 -10.47
N ALA A 289 14.14 -25.27 -10.25
CA ALA A 289 14.01 -24.06 -9.46
C ALA A 289 13.83 -22.79 -10.34
N ALA A 290 14.11 -22.84 -11.65
CA ALA A 290 13.87 -21.73 -12.59
C ALA A 290 12.39 -21.32 -12.73
N ALA A 291 11.49 -22.02 -12.02
CA ALA A 291 10.13 -21.63 -11.80
C ALA A 291 9.87 -21.45 -10.29
N GLY A 292 10.78 -20.74 -9.61
CA GLY A 292 10.69 -20.44 -8.18
C GLY A 292 9.36 -19.77 -7.81
N GLY A 293 9.14 -19.55 -6.52
CA GLY A 293 7.88 -19.10 -5.92
C GLY A 293 7.18 -17.87 -6.53
N ASN A 294 7.70 -17.23 -7.58
CA ASN A 294 7.04 -16.22 -8.42
C ASN A 294 6.12 -16.84 -9.49
N CYS A 295 5.09 -17.59 -9.06
CA CYS A 295 4.12 -18.24 -9.95
C CYS A 295 3.51 -17.29 -10.99
N THR A 296 3.28 -16.03 -10.62
CA THR A 296 2.57 -15.05 -11.46
C THR A 296 3.37 -14.57 -12.65
N ASP A 297 4.71 -14.69 -12.64
CA ASP A 297 5.54 -14.28 -13.77
C ASP A 297 5.23 -15.13 -15.02
N CYS A 298 4.83 -16.38 -14.81
CA CYS A 298 4.45 -17.32 -15.86
C CYS A 298 2.94 -17.52 -15.99
N HIS A 299 2.21 -17.49 -14.86
CA HIS A 299 0.80 -17.88 -14.80
C HIS A 299 -0.18 -16.71 -14.72
N LEU A 300 0.24 -15.47 -14.44
CA LEU A 300 -0.67 -14.33 -14.39
C LEU A 300 -0.55 -13.49 -15.67
N GLU A 301 -1.68 -13.05 -16.20
CA GLU A 301 -1.71 -12.13 -17.33
C GLU A 301 -0.86 -10.87 -17.07
N GLY A 302 -0.01 -10.51 -18.04
CA GLY A 302 0.95 -9.42 -17.92
C GLY A 302 2.22 -9.76 -17.14
N GLY A 303 2.38 -11.01 -16.69
CA GLY A 303 3.64 -11.51 -16.14
C GLY A 303 4.78 -11.48 -17.17
N THR A 304 6.00 -11.29 -16.69
CA THR A 304 7.21 -11.12 -17.51
C THR A 304 7.48 -12.29 -18.45
N ASN A 305 7.02 -13.50 -18.08
CA ASN A 305 7.19 -14.75 -18.81
C ASN A 305 5.85 -15.37 -19.26
N ALA A 306 4.74 -14.62 -19.21
CA ALA A 306 3.43 -15.09 -19.62
C ALA A 306 3.40 -15.28 -21.16
N THR A 307 3.47 -16.54 -21.62
CA THR A 307 3.53 -16.89 -23.04
C THR A 307 2.29 -17.70 -23.50
N ALA A 308 1.92 -17.55 -24.77
CA ALA A 308 0.81 -18.28 -25.36
C ALA A 308 1.05 -19.79 -25.36
N GLY A 309 0.17 -20.56 -24.69
CA GLY A 309 0.27 -22.02 -24.53
C GLY A 309 0.48 -22.48 -23.08
N LEU A 310 0.84 -21.59 -22.16
CA LEU A 310 0.79 -21.83 -20.72
C LEU A 310 -0.63 -21.56 -20.16
N PRO A 311 -1.03 -22.19 -19.04
CA PRO A 311 -2.23 -21.79 -18.32
C PRO A 311 -2.06 -20.35 -17.81
N ILE A 312 -2.83 -19.41 -18.37
CA ILE A 312 -2.80 -17.99 -17.98
C ILE A 312 -4.07 -17.67 -17.18
N ILE A 313 -3.85 -17.19 -15.97
CA ILE A 313 -4.86 -16.63 -15.08
C ILE A 313 -5.14 -15.19 -15.50
N SER A 314 -6.40 -14.85 -15.76
CA SER A 314 -6.77 -13.45 -16.02
C SER A 314 -6.45 -12.58 -14.82
N LYS A 315 -5.67 -11.51 -15.02
CA LYS A 315 -5.29 -10.58 -13.95
C LYS A 315 -6.51 -9.89 -13.38
N ASN A 316 -7.37 -9.37 -14.26
CA ASN A 316 -8.61 -8.70 -13.88
C ASN A 316 -9.57 -9.67 -13.15
N GLY A 317 -9.72 -10.89 -13.67
CA GLY A 317 -10.55 -11.90 -13.01
C GLY A 317 -10.05 -12.25 -11.61
N PHE A 318 -8.75 -12.49 -11.46
CA PHE A 318 -8.18 -12.87 -10.17
C PHE A 318 -8.25 -11.73 -9.14
N PHE A 319 -7.92 -10.49 -9.55
CA PHE A 319 -7.91 -9.34 -8.63
C PHE A 319 -9.32 -8.97 -8.13
N ASN A 320 -10.35 -9.26 -8.91
CA ASN A 320 -11.73 -9.06 -8.49
C ASN A 320 -12.29 -10.25 -7.70
N SER A 321 -11.57 -11.38 -7.65
CA SER A 321 -12.03 -12.58 -6.96
C SER A 321 -12.03 -12.39 -5.44
N SER A 322 -12.83 -13.17 -4.71
CA SER A 322 -12.79 -13.20 -3.25
C SER A 322 -11.53 -13.86 -2.68
N HIS A 323 -10.73 -14.56 -3.51
CA HIS A 323 -9.51 -15.24 -3.06
C HIS A 323 -8.21 -14.48 -3.37
N TYR A 324 -8.30 -13.26 -3.90
CA TYR A 324 -7.14 -12.51 -4.40
C TYR A 324 -6.09 -12.18 -3.32
N ASN A 325 -6.45 -12.24 -2.03
CA ASN A 325 -5.56 -11.90 -0.91
C ASN A 325 -5.70 -12.83 0.30
N ILE A 326 -5.97 -14.13 0.11
CA ILE A 326 -6.24 -15.07 1.22
C ILE A 326 -5.15 -15.16 2.30
N THR A 327 -3.89 -14.87 1.96
CA THR A 327 -2.76 -14.89 2.91
C THR A 327 -2.50 -13.54 3.57
N GLY A 328 -3.04 -12.45 3.00
CA GLY A 328 -2.74 -11.08 3.40
C GLY A 328 -1.52 -10.46 2.72
N ASP A 329 -0.83 -11.18 1.84
CA ASP A 329 0.41 -10.73 1.18
C ASP A 329 0.21 -10.00 -0.15
N PHE A 330 -1.03 -9.82 -0.60
CA PHE A 330 -1.30 -9.29 -1.93
C PHE A 330 -0.79 -7.85 -2.09
N ASN A 331 -0.10 -7.61 -3.20
CA ASN A 331 0.24 -6.28 -3.68
C ASN A 331 0.06 -6.24 -5.20
N ALA A 332 -0.94 -5.49 -5.68
CA ALA A 332 -1.31 -5.45 -7.09
C ALA A 332 -0.17 -5.04 -8.05
N SER A 333 0.87 -4.38 -7.52
CA SER A 333 2.01 -3.88 -8.29
C SER A 333 3.22 -4.82 -8.27
N ASN A 334 3.22 -5.86 -7.43
CA ASN A 334 4.36 -6.75 -7.24
C ASN A 334 3.97 -8.21 -7.48
N TYR A 335 4.42 -8.76 -8.61
CA TYR A 335 4.12 -10.14 -9.02
C TYR A 335 4.66 -11.17 -8.01
N SER A 336 5.80 -10.91 -7.37
CA SER A 336 6.31 -11.77 -6.30
C SER A 336 5.39 -11.80 -5.07
N ASP A 337 4.82 -10.66 -4.70
CA ASP A 337 3.86 -10.57 -3.59
C ASP A 337 2.54 -11.28 -3.93
N ILE A 338 2.05 -11.11 -5.16
CA ILE A 338 0.86 -11.83 -5.63
C ILE A 338 1.11 -13.35 -5.64
N SER A 339 2.33 -13.80 -5.95
CA SER A 339 2.65 -15.22 -5.95
C SER A 339 2.58 -15.85 -4.56
N ARG A 340 2.87 -15.09 -3.49
CA ARG A 340 2.67 -15.54 -2.10
C ARG A 340 1.21 -15.86 -1.78
N VAL A 341 0.26 -15.18 -2.43
CA VAL A 341 -1.17 -15.52 -2.31
C VAL A 341 -1.42 -16.94 -2.85
N CYS A 342 -0.83 -17.28 -3.99
CA CYS A 342 -0.95 -18.62 -4.58
C CYS A 342 -0.35 -19.71 -3.67
N TRP A 343 0.67 -19.38 -2.88
CA TRP A 343 1.30 -20.33 -1.96
C TRP A 343 0.33 -20.86 -0.92
N GLY A 344 -0.63 -20.05 -0.51
CA GLY A 344 -1.69 -20.43 0.42
C GLY A 344 -2.43 -21.71 0.04
N CYS A 345 -2.58 -21.99 -1.27
CA CYS A 345 -3.28 -23.18 -1.77
C CYS A 345 -2.37 -24.20 -2.47
N HIS A 346 -1.27 -23.76 -3.09
CA HIS A 346 -0.52 -24.59 -4.03
C HIS A 346 0.75 -25.26 -3.46
N VAL A 347 1.28 -24.75 -2.34
CA VAL A 347 2.51 -25.25 -1.69
C VAL A 347 2.42 -25.16 -0.17
N ASN A 348 3.44 -25.64 0.54
CA ASN A 348 3.61 -25.34 1.95
C ASN A 348 4.26 -23.95 2.08
N TYR A 349 3.50 -22.99 2.58
CA TYR A 349 3.89 -21.59 2.71
C TYR A 349 5.19 -21.41 3.51
N THR A 350 5.41 -22.23 4.55
CA THR A 350 6.63 -22.13 5.38
C THR A 350 7.86 -22.75 4.71
N GLU A 351 7.67 -23.80 3.91
CA GLU A 351 8.77 -24.42 3.14
C GLU A 351 9.20 -23.49 2.00
N GLU A 352 8.25 -22.86 1.30
CA GLU A 352 8.53 -21.95 0.18
C GLU A 352 9.28 -20.67 0.61
N LEU A 353 9.08 -20.22 1.87
CA LEU A 353 9.88 -19.14 2.46
C LEU A 353 11.36 -19.51 2.65
N ILE A 354 11.68 -20.80 2.71
CA ILE A 354 13.03 -21.33 2.99
C ILE A 354 13.68 -21.84 1.70
N ASP A 355 12.93 -22.51 0.84
CA ASP A 355 13.40 -23.12 -0.42
C ASP A 355 12.27 -23.06 -1.48
N PRO A 356 12.34 -22.14 -2.46
CA PRO A 356 11.26 -21.95 -3.42
C PRO A 356 11.21 -23.07 -4.48
N VAL A 357 10.27 -24.01 -4.36
CA VAL A 357 10.16 -25.18 -5.26
C VAL A 357 8.77 -25.33 -5.87
N HIS A 358 8.70 -25.93 -7.06
CA HIS A 358 7.45 -26.03 -7.83
C HIS A 358 6.36 -26.90 -7.16
N THR A 359 5.10 -26.49 -7.38
CA THR A 359 3.87 -26.85 -6.64
C THR A 359 3.44 -28.33 -6.62
N ARG A 360 2.57 -28.67 -5.67
CA ARG A 360 1.81 -29.95 -5.61
C ARG A 360 0.99 -30.21 -6.89
N ARG A 361 0.68 -31.47 -7.19
CA ARG A 361 -0.19 -31.79 -8.34
C ARG A 361 -1.60 -31.24 -8.10
N ALA A 362 -2.33 -30.91 -9.18
CA ALA A 362 -3.71 -30.43 -9.08
C ALA A 362 -4.65 -31.38 -8.30
N THR A 363 -4.34 -32.68 -8.30
CA THR A 363 -5.05 -33.73 -7.54
C THR A 363 -4.75 -33.74 -6.04
N GLU A 364 -3.77 -32.96 -5.59
CA GLU A 364 -3.28 -32.87 -4.20
C GLU A 364 -3.58 -31.49 -3.58
N LEU A 365 -4.32 -30.63 -4.30
CA LEU A 365 -4.76 -29.33 -3.83
C LEU A 365 -5.96 -29.49 -2.86
N PRO A 366 -6.06 -28.66 -1.82
CA PRO A 366 -7.17 -28.70 -0.86
C PRO A 366 -8.54 -28.67 -1.56
N ASP A 367 -9.52 -29.39 -1.03
CA ASP A 367 -10.91 -29.19 -1.39
C ASP A 367 -11.45 -27.91 -0.71
N CYS A 368 -12.55 -27.37 -1.23
CA CYS A 368 -13.14 -26.15 -0.64
C CYS A 368 -13.44 -26.36 0.85
N GLU A 369 -13.86 -27.57 1.20
CA GLU A 369 -14.24 -27.95 2.55
C GLU A 369 -13.07 -28.02 3.53
N ASP A 370 -11.85 -28.27 3.02
CA ASP A 370 -10.64 -28.27 3.85
C ASP A 370 -10.31 -26.86 4.37
N CYS A 371 -10.63 -25.82 3.60
CA CYS A 371 -10.40 -24.43 3.99
C CYS A 371 -11.61 -23.78 4.68
N HIS A 372 -12.83 -24.18 4.31
CA HIS A 372 -14.06 -23.52 4.77
C HIS A 372 -14.80 -24.25 5.90
N PHE A 373 -14.44 -25.49 6.27
CA PHE A 373 -15.16 -26.28 7.29
C PHE A 373 -14.29 -27.04 8.29
N ASN A 374 -13.14 -27.56 7.87
CA ASN A 374 -12.30 -28.43 8.70
C ASN A 374 -11.25 -27.65 9.53
N GLU A 375 -10.64 -28.31 10.52
CA GLU A 375 -9.47 -27.77 11.23
C GLU A 375 -8.29 -27.64 10.25
N THR A 376 -7.98 -26.37 9.95
CA THR A 376 -6.76 -25.79 9.40
C THR A 376 -6.05 -26.61 8.30
N PRO A 377 -6.19 -26.25 7.00
CA PRO A 377 -5.40 -26.85 5.94
C PRO A 377 -3.89 -26.60 6.18
N LEU A 378 -3.02 -27.31 5.43
CA LEU A 378 -1.62 -26.90 5.31
C LEU A 378 -1.61 -25.39 4.99
N ASN A 379 -0.96 -24.58 5.84
CA ASN A 379 -0.93 -23.11 5.80
C ASN A 379 -2.03 -22.35 6.54
N GLY A 380 -2.99 -22.95 7.24
CA GLY A 380 -4.08 -22.16 7.81
C GLY A 380 -3.67 -21.16 8.92
N GLU A 381 -2.45 -21.26 9.50
CA GLU A 381 -1.86 -20.17 10.32
C GLU A 381 -1.45 -18.93 9.48
N HIS A 382 -1.20 -19.12 8.18
CA HIS A 382 -0.77 -18.09 7.22
C HIS A 382 -1.91 -17.61 6.32
N LEU A 383 -3.05 -18.31 6.30
CA LEU A 383 -4.26 -17.84 5.62
C LEU A 383 -5.00 -16.86 6.56
N ARG A 384 -4.41 -15.68 6.75
CA ARG A 384 -4.90 -14.67 7.71
C ARG A 384 -6.25 -14.07 7.34
N LYS A 385 -6.69 -14.27 6.10
CA LYS A 385 -7.97 -13.79 5.57
C LYS A 385 -8.92 -14.94 5.23
N ILE A 386 -8.77 -16.14 5.83
CA ILE A 386 -9.75 -17.22 5.66
C ILE A 386 -11.13 -16.67 6.01
N PRO A 387 -12.10 -16.76 5.11
CA PRO A 387 -13.46 -16.41 5.47
C PRO A 387 -14.01 -17.47 6.45
N PRO A 388 -14.70 -17.05 7.52
CA PRO A 388 -15.18 -17.94 8.57
C PRO A 388 -16.09 -19.04 8.03
N ILE A 389 -16.21 -20.14 8.78
CA ILE A 389 -16.95 -21.38 8.44
C ILE A 389 -18.19 -21.09 7.61
N GLN A 390 -18.26 -21.60 6.38
CA GLN A 390 -19.07 -20.92 5.37
C GLN A 390 -20.51 -21.37 5.17
N ILE A 391 -20.95 -22.54 5.58
CA ILE A 391 -22.33 -23.01 5.39
C ILE A 391 -22.66 -23.97 6.55
N PRO A 392 -23.34 -23.52 7.62
CA PRO A 392 -23.60 -24.39 8.78
C PRO A 392 -24.48 -25.59 8.40
N GLU A 393 -25.37 -25.43 7.41
CA GLU A 393 -26.35 -26.41 6.94
C GLU A 393 -26.48 -26.36 5.42
N HIS A 394 -26.81 -27.49 4.77
CA HIS A 394 -26.90 -27.63 3.30
C HIS A 394 -25.54 -27.79 2.58
N GLN A 395 -24.71 -28.65 3.15
CA GLN A 395 -23.42 -29.10 2.60
C GLN A 395 -23.20 -30.60 2.92
N PRO A 396 -22.24 -31.31 2.31
CA PRO A 396 -22.12 -32.77 2.45
C PRO A 396 -22.03 -33.30 3.90
N LEU A 397 -21.47 -32.50 4.81
CA LEU A 397 -21.28 -32.72 6.25
C LEU A 397 -22.20 -31.85 7.13
N GLY A 398 -23.27 -31.26 6.59
CA GLY A 398 -24.24 -30.46 7.37
C GLY A 398 -24.88 -31.28 8.51
N VAL A 399 -25.32 -30.63 9.59
CA VAL A 399 -25.83 -31.32 10.79
C VAL A 399 -27.28 -31.75 10.62
N ASP A 400 -28.13 -30.83 10.15
CA ASP A 400 -29.57 -31.00 9.98
C ASP A 400 -29.95 -31.20 8.51
N VAL A 401 -29.24 -30.55 7.57
CA VAL A 401 -29.48 -30.69 6.12
C VAL A 401 -28.16 -30.96 5.38
N GLN A 402 -28.10 -32.10 4.70
CA GLN A 402 -26.94 -32.51 3.91
C GLN A 402 -27.23 -32.48 2.40
N THR A 403 -26.27 -32.05 1.60
CA THR A 403 -26.29 -32.25 0.14
C THR A 403 -25.76 -33.65 -0.19
N ASN A 404 -26.03 -34.16 -1.41
CA ASN A 404 -25.38 -35.39 -1.85
C ASN A 404 -23.87 -35.13 -2.06
N ILE A 405 -23.04 -36.17 -1.95
CA ILE A 405 -21.56 -36.06 -2.12
C ILE A 405 -21.16 -35.51 -3.51
N SER A 406 -22.04 -35.61 -4.51
CA SER A 406 -21.78 -35.10 -5.87
C SER A 406 -22.10 -33.62 -6.09
N THR A 407 -22.78 -32.94 -5.15
CA THR A 407 -23.12 -31.52 -5.22
C THR A 407 -22.33 -30.79 -4.14
N ASN A 408 -21.20 -30.21 -4.54
CA ASN A 408 -20.28 -29.43 -3.68
C ASN A 408 -20.39 -27.91 -3.95
N CYS A 409 -19.60 -27.12 -3.23
CA CYS A 409 -19.57 -25.65 -3.33
C CYS A 409 -19.40 -25.14 -4.77
N THR A 410 -18.63 -25.86 -5.60
CA THR A 410 -18.29 -25.41 -6.95
C THR A 410 -19.49 -25.32 -7.89
N PHE A 411 -20.59 -26.07 -7.66
CA PHE A 411 -21.78 -25.98 -8.51
C PHE A 411 -22.51 -24.65 -8.38
N CYS A 412 -22.61 -24.12 -7.17
CA CYS A 412 -23.25 -22.83 -6.93
C CYS A 412 -22.30 -21.68 -7.31
N HIS A 413 -21.04 -21.76 -6.86
CA HIS A 413 -20.08 -20.67 -7.07
C HIS A 413 -19.57 -20.56 -8.50
N ASN A 414 -19.63 -21.61 -9.32
CA ASN A 414 -19.23 -21.53 -10.74
C ASN A 414 -20.18 -20.69 -11.59
N ASN A 415 -21.35 -20.32 -11.06
CA ASN A 415 -22.25 -19.32 -11.66
C ASN A 415 -21.96 -17.88 -11.16
N SER A 416 -21.06 -17.72 -10.19
CA SER A 416 -20.68 -16.43 -9.60
C SER A 416 -19.19 -16.19 -9.71
N LEU A 417 -18.76 -15.93 -10.94
CA LEU A 417 -17.38 -15.60 -11.25
C LEU A 417 -17.26 -14.11 -11.56
N SER A 418 -16.12 -13.51 -11.21
CA SER A 418 -15.76 -12.12 -11.53
C SER A 418 -15.60 -11.87 -13.04
N ILE A 419 -15.41 -12.95 -13.80
CA ILE A 419 -15.29 -12.96 -15.27
C ILE A 419 -16.06 -14.13 -15.87
N LEU A 420 -16.37 -14.03 -17.17
CA LEU A 420 -16.86 -15.17 -17.94
C LEU A 420 -15.79 -16.27 -17.98
N ILE A 421 -16.24 -17.54 -17.94
CA ILE A 421 -15.37 -18.71 -17.96
C ILE A 421 -14.39 -18.63 -19.15
N PRO A 422 -13.06 -18.59 -18.90
CA PRO A 422 -12.09 -18.50 -19.97
C PRO A 422 -12.08 -19.78 -20.81
N THR A 423 -12.13 -19.65 -22.14
CA THR A 423 -12.16 -20.79 -23.09
C THR A 423 -10.87 -20.98 -23.87
N ILE A 424 -9.86 -20.12 -23.68
CA ILE A 424 -8.59 -20.12 -24.42
C ILE A 424 -7.45 -20.22 -23.40
N ASN A 425 -6.42 -21.02 -23.70
CA ASN A 425 -5.24 -21.22 -22.83
C ASN A 425 -5.58 -21.74 -21.41
N VAL A 426 -6.68 -22.49 -21.26
CA VAL A 426 -7.02 -23.16 -19.99
C VAL A 426 -6.71 -24.65 -20.09
N LYS A 427 -5.74 -25.13 -19.32
CA LYS A 427 -5.32 -26.54 -19.30
C LYS A 427 -6.26 -27.44 -18.50
N TYR A 428 -6.83 -26.92 -17.40
CA TYR A 428 -7.72 -27.63 -16.50
C TYR A 428 -9.06 -26.89 -16.40
N ALA A 429 -9.95 -27.16 -17.36
CA ALA A 429 -11.24 -26.49 -17.50
C ALA A 429 -12.31 -27.15 -16.60
N GLU A 430 -12.21 -26.93 -15.29
CA GLU A 430 -13.13 -27.48 -14.29
C GLU A 430 -13.62 -26.41 -13.31
N ALA A 431 -14.85 -26.60 -12.79
CA ALA A 431 -15.50 -25.65 -11.90
C ALA A 431 -14.65 -25.31 -10.66
N LYS A 432 -13.93 -26.30 -10.09
CA LYS A 432 -13.01 -26.10 -8.96
C LYS A 432 -11.95 -25.03 -9.28
N ASN A 433 -11.33 -25.11 -10.46
CA ASN A 433 -10.28 -24.17 -10.89
C ASN A 433 -10.82 -22.76 -11.15
N TYR A 434 -12.03 -22.64 -11.71
CA TYR A 434 -12.63 -21.33 -11.96
C TYR A 434 -13.08 -20.67 -10.66
N VAL A 435 -13.71 -21.43 -9.77
CA VAL A 435 -14.17 -20.93 -8.46
C VAL A 435 -12.98 -20.55 -7.59
N SER A 436 -11.91 -21.35 -7.55
CA SER A 436 -10.74 -21.03 -6.73
C SER A 436 -10.04 -19.73 -7.14
N HIS A 437 -10.04 -19.37 -8.43
CA HIS A 437 -9.34 -18.18 -8.93
C HIS A 437 -10.24 -16.97 -9.20
N TYR A 438 -11.52 -17.18 -9.49
CA TYR A 438 -12.39 -16.12 -10.02
C TYR A 438 -13.72 -15.99 -9.29
N VAL A 439 -13.96 -16.70 -8.19
CA VAL A 439 -15.23 -16.55 -7.44
C VAL A 439 -15.42 -15.10 -6.99
N ASP A 440 -16.63 -14.58 -7.14
CA ASP A 440 -17.06 -13.28 -6.64
C ASP A 440 -18.37 -13.43 -5.87
N THR A 441 -18.71 -12.48 -5.02
CA THR A 441 -19.96 -12.44 -4.26
C THR A 441 -21.03 -11.62 -4.95
N ALA A 442 -20.67 -10.74 -5.90
CA ALA A 442 -21.63 -9.83 -6.55
C ALA A 442 -22.66 -10.54 -7.43
N ASN A 443 -22.29 -11.69 -8.02
CA ASN A 443 -23.12 -12.45 -8.94
C ASN A 443 -23.70 -13.73 -8.31
N LEU A 444 -23.44 -13.95 -7.01
CA LEU A 444 -23.86 -15.15 -6.32
C LEU A 444 -25.28 -14.94 -5.84
N MET A 445 -26.22 -15.39 -6.67
CA MET A 445 -27.65 -15.44 -6.34
C MET A 445 -28.19 -14.12 -5.74
N THR A 446 -28.59 -13.21 -6.62
CA THR A 446 -29.27 -11.95 -6.36
C THR A 446 -30.72 -12.12 -5.84
N THR A 447 -31.36 -11.00 -5.52
CA THR A 447 -32.79 -10.92 -5.17
C THR A 447 -33.75 -11.41 -6.27
N THR A 448 -33.24 -11.76 -7.44
CA THR A 448 -33.99 -12.28 -8.60
C THR A 448 -33.88 -13.80 -8.77
N ASN A 449 -32.99 -14.49 -8.06
CA ASN A 449 -32.80 -15.95 -8.09
C ASN A 449 -32.74 -16.59 -6.68
N ASN A 450 -33.34 -15.92 -5.68
CA ASN A 450 -33.88 -16.46 -4.43
C ASN A 450 -33.10 -17.60 -3.72
N THR A 451 -31.90 -17.33 -3.17
CA THR A 451 -31.14 -18.32 -2.36
C THR A 451 -31.89 -18.88 -1.17
N THR A 452 -32.77 -18.10 -0.54
CA THR A 452 -33.50 -18.54 0.65
C THR A 452 -34.76 -19.31 0.29
N ASP A 453 -35.19 -19.27 -0.96
CA ASP A 453 -36.43 -19.90 -1.38
C ASP A 453 -36.19 -21.36 -1.78
N CYS A 454 -36.11 -22.24 -0.77
CA CYS A 454 -36.01 -23.69 -0.95
C CYS A 454 -37.10 -24.22 -1.90
N TRP A 455 -38.30 -23.64 -1.85
CA TRP A 455 -39.42 -23.96 -2.74
C TRP A 455 -39.09 -23.63 -4.19
N TRP A 456 -38.45 -22.48 -4.44
CA TRP A 456 -37.99 -22.12 -5.77
C TRP A 456 -37.02 -23.17 -6.31
N CYS A 457 -35.90 -23.42 -5.63
CA CYS A 457 -34.88 -24.38 -6.08
C CYS A 457 -35.41 -25.81 -6.23
N HIS A 458 -36.15 -26.34 -5.26
CA HIS A 458 -36.50 -27.76 -5.19
C HIS A 458 -37.85 -28.12 -5.82
N VAL A 459 -38.74 -27.14 -6.07
CA VAL A 459 -40.15 -27.43 -6.42
C VAL A 459 -40.60 -26.74 -7.69
N ASP A 460 -40.39 -25.42 -7.85
CA ASP A 460 -41.00 -24.64 -8.94
C ASP A 460 -40.05 -24.08 -10.02
N ASN A 461 -38.74 -24.08 -9.77
CA ASN A 461 -37.76 -23.56 -10.72
C ASN A 461 -37.34 -24.62 -11.74
N SER A 462 -37.64 -24.39 -13.03
CA SER A 462 -37.18 -25.23 -14.14
C SER A 462 -35.71 -25.02 -14.53
N ASP A 463 -35.08 -23.92 -14.09
CA ASP A 463 -33.68 -23.57 -14.39
C ASP A 463 -32.71 -24.06 -13.28
N ASN A 464 -33.18 -24.88 -12.33
CA ASN A 464 -32.37 -25.42 -11.24
C ASN A 464 -31.25 -26.38 -11.71
N ASP A 465 -31.27 -26.74 -13.00
CA ASP A 465 -30.27 -27.58 -13.67
C ASP A 465 -28.86 -26.99 -13.61
N SER A 466 -28.73 -25.66 -13.70
CA SER A 466 -27.44 -24.95 -13.57
C SER A 466 -26.94 -24.85 -12.12
N TRP A 467 -27.78 -25.22 -11.15
CA TRP A 467 -27.53 -25.14 -9.70
C TRP A 467 -27.48 -26.52 -9.03
N GLY A 468 -27.06 -27.55 -9.78
CA GLY A 468 -26.78 -28.88 -9.21
C GLY A 468 -27.98 -29.82 -9.13
N LYS A 469 -29.10 -29.53 -9.82
CA LYS A 469 -30.29 -30.39 -9.92
C LYS A 469 -30.83 -30.85 -8.54
N PRO A 470 -31.16 -29.89 -7.66
CA PRO A 470 -31.68 -30.19 -6.33
C PRO A 470 -32.90 -31.13 -6.38
N THR A 471 -32.92 -32.16 -5.52
CA THR A 471 -34.00 -33.15 -5.53
C THR A 471 -35.30 -32.56 -4.98
N ASN A 472 -36.43 -32.80 -5.66
CA ASN A 472 -37.73 -32.38 -5.14
C ASN A 472 -38.13 -33.25 -3.92
N PRO A 473 -38.27 -32.66 -2.72
CA PRO A 473 -38.49 -33.39 -1.47
C PRO A 473 -39.80 -34.18 -1.45
N PHE A 474 -40.83 -33.73 -2.18
CA PHE A 474 -42.15 -34.38 -2.29
C PHE A 474 -42.16 -35.63 -3.16
N THR A 475 -41.09 -35.84 -3.94
CA THR A 475 -40.91 -37.01 -4.80
C THR A 475 -39.78 -37.93 -4.32
N SER A 476 -39.11 -37.56 -3.23
CA SER A 476 -37.99 -38.30 -2.66
C SER A 476 -38.45 -39.52 -1.83
N THR A 477 -37.50 -40.37 -1.44
CA THR A 477 -37.76 -41.60 -0.65
C THR A 477 -38.32 -41.35 0.75
N HIS A 478 -38.24 -40.10 1.26
CA HIS A 478 -38.84 -39.69 2.52
C HIS A 478 -40.17 -38.98 2.23
N ASN A 479 -41.25 -39.53 2.78
CA ASN A 479 -42.63 -39.20 2.43
C ASN A 479 -43.07 -37.84 2.98
N HIS A 480 -42.61 -36.74 2.37
CA HIS A 480 -43.13 -35.40 2.64
C HIS A 480 -44.55 -35.30 2.10
N THR A 481 -45.56 -35.28 2.98
CA THR A 481 -46.94 -35.09 2.51
C THR A 481 -47.18 -33.61 2.16
N PRO A 482 -47.77 -33.26 1.00
CA PRO A 482 -47.96 -31.87 0.54
C PRO A 482 -48.93 -31.00 1.38
N LEU A 483 -49.32 -31.44 2.58
CA LEU A 483 -50.40 -30.81 3.35
C LEU A 483 -49.97 -29.42 3.85
N ASN A 484 -50.43 -28.38 3.13
CA ASN A 484 -50.35 -26.95 3.44
C ASN A 484 -49.00 -26.23 3.23
N LEU A 485 -48.10 -26.78 2.42
CA LEU A 485 -46.85 -26.09 2.06
C LEU A 485 -47.06 -25.29 0.76
N ILE A 486 -46.98 -23.96 0.83
CA ILE A 486 -47.15 -23.05 -0.31
C ILE A 486 -45.94 -22.13 -0.56
N ASN A 487 -44.94 -22.14 0.34
CA ASN A 487 -43.71 -21.36 0.26
C ASN A 487 -42.64 -21.92 1.22
N SER A 488 -41.44 -21.35 1.15
CA SER A 488 -40.28 -21.77 1.95
C SER A 488 -40.40 -21.54 3.46
N ILE A 489 -41.34 -20.70 3.92
CA ILE A 489 -41.53 -20.39 5.36
C ILE A 489 -41.83 -21.66 6.16
N ALA A 490 -42.53 -22.61 5.56
CA ALA A 490 -42.92 -23.83 6.25
C ALA A 490 -41.82 -24.91 6.26
N CYS A 491 -40.72 -24.73 5.51
CA CYS A 491 -39.56 -25.62 5.51
C CYS A 491 -38.58 -25.28 6.64
N TYR A 492 -38.38 -23.99 6.91
CA TYR A 492 -37.37 -23.50 7.85
C TYR A 492 -37.44 -24.09 9.26
N PRO A 493 -38.61 -24.26 9.91
CA PRO A 493 -38.68 -24.77 11.28
C PRO A 493 -38.17 -26.20 11.49
N CYS A 494 -38.01 -26.98 10.41
CA CYS A 494 -37.56 -28.37 10.47
C CYS A 494 -36.24 -28.61 9.73
N HIS A 495 -35.89 -27.75 8.78
CA HIS A 495 -34.72 -27.91 7.91
C HIS A 495 -33.65 -26.83 8.13
N ILE A 496 -33.80 -26.02 9.17
CA ILE A 496 -32.80 -25.03 9.59
C ILE A 496 -32.65 -25.08 11.12
N SER A 497 -31.41 -25.02 11.60
CA SER A 497 -31.09 -25.06 13.02
C SER A 497 -31.70 -23.89 13.80
N ASN A 498 -32.13 -24.12 15.04
CA ASN A 498 -32.62 -23.07 15.96
C ASN A 498 -31.57 -21.99 16.27
N LYS A 499 -30.28 -22.20 15.93
CA LYS A 499 -29.21 -21.23 16.14
C LYS A 499 -29.28 -20.01 15.21
N VAL A 500 -29.92 -20.15 14.04
CA VAL A 500 -30.04 -19.08 13.02
C VAL A 500 -31.49 -18.61 12.86
N MET A 501 -32.38 -19.05 13.75
CA MET A 501 -33.80 -18.71 13.78
C MET A 501 -34.07 -17.63 14.84
N ASP A 502 -34.88 -16.64 14.50
CA ASP A 502 -35.48 -15.69 15.44
C ASP A 502 -37.01 -15.84 15.42
N ASN A 503 -37.61 -16.10 16.58
CA ASN A 503 -39.06 -16.30 16.76
C ASN A 503 -39.72 -17.28 15.74
N GLY A 504 -39.03 -18.34 15.34
CA GLY A 504 -39.56 -19.38 14.45
C GLY A 504 -39.49 -19.04 12.95
N SER A 505 -38.71 -18.02 12.56
CA SER A 505 -38.33 -17.73 11.18
C SER A 505 -36.82 -17.41 11.08
N PRO A 506 -36.18 -17.57 9.91
CA PRO A 506 -34.80 -17.16 9.73
C PRO A 506 -34.65 -15.65 9.96
N LYS A 507 -33.49 -15.21 10.50
CA LYS A 507 -33.17 -13.78 10.67
C LYS A 507 -33.29 -13.02 9.34
N ALA A 508 -33.56 -11.71 9.42
CA ALA A 508 -33.57 -10.85 8.23
C ALA A 508 -32.18 -10.89 7.55
N GLY A 509 -32.16 -11.10 6.22
CA GLY A 509 -30.91 -11.26 5.47
C GLY A 509 -30.29 -12.67 5.54
N PHE A 510 -31.01 -13.67 6.07
CA PHE A 510 -30.57 -15.07 6.08
C PHE A 510 -30.07 -15.50 4.69
N THR A 511 -28.95 -16.21 4.65
CA THR A 511 -28.44 -16.91 3.47
C THR A 511 -28.03 -18.32 3.88
N PHE A 512 -27.75 -19.21 2.93
CA PHE A 512 -27.13 -20.51 3.27
C PHE A 512 -25.74 -20.36 3.90
N HIS A 513 -25.11 -19.18 3.79
CA HIS A 513 -23.84 -18.92 4.44
C HIS A 513 -24.02 -18.55 5.92
N ASN A 514 -22.99 -18.82 6.72
CA ASN A 514 -22.95 -18.45 8.14
C ASN A 514 -23.19 -16.94 8.34
N ASP A 515 -23.72 -16.55 9.51
CA ASP A 515 -23.93 -15.15 9.94
C ASP A 515 -22.63 -14.32 9.78
N SER A 516 -21.45 -14.94 9.93
CA SER A 516 -20.13 -14.33 9.75
C SER A 516 -19.69 -14.11 8.28
N MET A 517 -20.54 -14.50 7.32
CA MET A 517 -20.35 -14.38 5.87
C MET A 517 -21.43 -13.56 5.17
N ALA A 518 -22.51 -13.23 5.89
CA ALA A 518 -23.38 -12.13 5.46
C ALA A 518 -22.55 -10.83 5.46
N PRO A 519 -22.74 -9.92 4.48
CA PRO A 519 -21.92 -8.71 4.38
C PRO A 519 -21.82 -7.96 5.72
N GLY A 520 -20.64 -7.99 6.34
CA GLY A 520 -20.22 -7.12 7.45
C GLY A 520 -20.89 -7.31 8.81
N ALA A 521 -21.31 -8.51 9.21
CA ALA A 521 -22.09 -8.61 10.44
C ALA A 521 -21.26 -8.82 11.74
N GLY A 522 -20.81 -7.73 12.39
CA GLY A 522 -20.27 -7.79 13.75
C GLY A 522 -19.81 -6.45 14.33
N ASN A 523 -19.33 -6.48 15.57
CA ASN A 523 -18.77 -5.32 16.27
C ASN A 523 -17.28 -5.08 15.89
N ASP A 524 -16.55 -6.07 15.38
CA ASP A 524 -15.16 -5.92 14.95
C ASP A 524 -15.00 -5.35 13.53
N CYS A 525 -14.94 -4.02 13.43
CA CYS A 525 -14.72 -3.27 12.21
C CYS A 525 -13.24 -3.29 11.77
N VAL A 526 -12.31 -3.17 12.73
CA VAL A 526 -10.88 -2.96 12.49
C VAL A 526 -10.26 -4.16 11.77
N SER A 527 -10.54 -5.40 12.19
CA SER A 527 -9.99 -6.59 11.52
C SER A 527 -10.38 -6.72 10.04
N CYS A 528 -11.52 -6.13 9.68
CA CYS A 528 -12.03 -6.13 8.32
C CYS A 528 -11.55 -4.92 7.52
N HIS A 529 -11.56 -3.73 8.12
CA HIS A 529 -11.40 -2.45 7.43
C HIS A 529 -10.05 -1.76 7.62
N ASP A 530 -9.16 -2.21 8.52
CA ASP A 530 -7.80 -1.63 8.59
C ASP A 530 -6.99 -1.92 7.32
N LEU A 531 -5.83 -1.28 7.18
CA LEU A 531 -4.84 -1.66 6.18
C LEU A 531 -4.50 -3.14 6.36
N ASP A 532 -4.47 -3.88 5.25
CA ASP A 532 -4.36 -5.34 5.24
C ASP A 532 -5.56 -6.09 5.84
N GLY A 533 -6.70 -5.44 6.05
CA GLY A 533 -7.96 -6.05 6.48
C GLY A 533 -8.63 -6.94 5.41
N MET A 534 -9.71 -7.62 5.79
CA MET A 534 -10.43 -8.60 4.94
C MET A 534 -11.16 -7.98 3.74
N VAL A 535 -11.50 -6.68 3.78
CA VAL A 535 -12.26 -6.02 2.71
C VAL A 535 -11.36 -5.60 1.53
N ARG A 536 -11.97 -5.36 0.36
CA ARG A 536 -11.27 -4.84 -0.84
C ARG A 536 -10.56 -3.52 -0.52
N GLU A 537 -9.44 -3.24 -1.18
CA GLU A 537 -8.60 -2.03 -0.95
C GLU A 537 -9.41 -0.72 -0.93
N GLN A 538 -10.42 -0.59 -1.80
CA GLN A 538 -11.31 0.58 -1.86
C GLN A 538 -12.21 0.80 -0.63
N TYR A 539 -12.23 -0.14 0.31
CA TYR A 539 -12.99 -0.09 1.56
C TYR A 539 -12.09 -0.18 2.80
N GLN A 540 -10.78 -0.20 2.62
CA GLN A 540 -9.81 -0.20 3.71
C GLN A 540 -9.53 1.24 4.17
N ILE A 541 -9.10 1.39 5.42
CA ILE A 541 -8.75 2.65 6.08
C ILE A 541 -7.50 2.44 6.95
N ASP A 542 -6.67 3.48 7.10
CA ASP A 542 -5.49 3.45 7.97
C ASP A 542 -5.87 3.73 9.43
N VAL A 543 -6.25 2.67 10.17
CA VAL A 543 -6.64 2.79 11.58
C VAL A 543 -5.46 3.24 12.44
N HIS A 544 -4.23 2.91 12.04
CA HIS A 544 -3.04 3.36 12.75
C HIS A 544 -2.94 4.89 12.77
N ALA A 545 -3.17 5.56 11.63
CA ALA A 545 -3.19 7.02 11.56
C ALA A 545 -4.27 7.64 12.46
N MET A 546 -5.43 6.99 12.58
CA MET A 546 -6.53 7.41 13.47
C MET A 546 -6.21 7.20 14.95
N ASN A 547 -5.27 6.29 15.26
CA ASN A 547 -4.88 5.91 16.61
C ASN A 547 -3.65 6.68 17.13
N ILE A 548 -3.43 7.89 16.61
CA ILE A 548 -2.41 8.84 17.09
C ILE A 548 -3.11 9.95 17.86
N SER A 549 -2.54 10.42 18.97
CA SER A 549 -3.16 11.40 19.86
C SER A 549 -3.50 12.75 19.21
N GLY A 550 -2.93 13.06 18.05
CA GLY A 550 -3.24 14.24 17.25
C GLY A 550 -4.42 14.08 16.29
N ALA A 551 -5.01 12.90 16.16
CA ALA A 551 -6.21 12.69 15.34
C ALA A 551 -7.44 13.28 16.06
N ILE A 552 -8.28 14.02 15.35
CA ILE A 552 -9.40 14.77 15.94
C ILE A 552 -10.43 13.87 16.65
N HIS A 553 -10.60 12.63 16.17
CA HIS A 553 -11.52 11.65 16.74
C HIS A 553 -10.80 10.58 17.56
N TYR A 554 -9.56 10.82 18.02
CA TYR A 554 -8.75 9.83 18.73
C TYR A 554 -9.45 9.19 19.96
N ASN A 555 -10.26 9.96 20.70
CA ASN A 555 -10.98 9.47 21.87
C ASN A 555 -12.48 9.26 21.65
N LEU A 556 -12.96 9.33 20.40
CA LEU A 556 -14.38 9.19 20.10
C LEU A 556 -14.89 7.82 20.57
N ASN A 557 -15.94 7.82 21.41
CA ASN A 557 -16.60 6.62 21.92
C ASN A 557 -15.66 5.60 22.62
N ARG A 558 -14.50 6.05 23.13
CA ARG A 558 -13.49 5.19 23.78
C ARG A 558 -13.95 4.59 25.13
N GLY A 559 -15.07 5.05 25.66
CA GLY A 559 -15.69 4.54 26.89
C GLY A 559 -16.55 3.30 26.71
N ALA A 560 -16.81 2.86 25.47
CA ALA A 560 -17.53 1.62 25.20
C ALA A 560 -16.66 0.42 25.66
N ALA A 561 -17.22 -0.43 26.53
CA ALA A 561 -16.48 -1.38 27.34
C ALA A 561 -16.26 -2.74 26.64
N ASP A 562 -15.50 -2.79 25.55
CA ASP A 562 -15.27 -4.04 24.79
C ASP A 562 -13.91 -4.71 25.12
N THR A 563 -13.84 -6.02 24.85
CA THR A 563 -12.64 -6.85 24.76
C THR A 563 -11.88 -6.73 23.42
N LEU A 564 -12.49 -6.12 22.39
CA LEU A 564 -11.91 -5.91 21.06
C LEU A 564 -10.98 -4.68 20.98
N ASP A 565 -10.41 -4.43 19.80
CA ASP A 565 -9.63 -3.21 19.54
C ASP A 565 -10.46 -1.96 19.89
N PRO A 566 -9.96 -1.07 20.77
CA PRO A 566 -10.68 0.15 21.18
C PRO A 566 -11.06 1.08 20.01
N SER A 567 -10.42 0.92 18.86
CA SER A 567 -10.70 1.70 17.65
C SER A 567 -12.03 1.33 17.00
N ASN A 568 -12.56 0.13 17.26
CA ASN A 568 -13.91 -0.27 16.84
C ASN A 568 -14.98 0.69 17.39
N GLY A 569 -14.81 1.15 18.64
CA GLY A 569 -15.70 2.12 19.27
C GLY A 569 -15.87 3.40 18.45
N ARG A 570 -14.78 3.90 17.85
CA ARG A 570 -14.79 5.11 17.00
C ARG A 570 -15.63 4.92 15.75
N CYS A 571 -15.52 3.75 15.12
CA CYS A 571 -16.29 3.41 13.93
C CYS A 571 -17.81 3.40 14.21
N TRP A 572 -18.24 2.72 15.28
CA TRP A 572 -19.67 2.62 15.63
C TRP A 572 -20.29 3.96 16.02
N ALA A 573 -19.49 4.92 16.48
CA ALA A 573 -19.97 6.24 16.86
C ALA A 573 -20.59 6.98 15.67
N CYS A 574 -19.94 6.86 14.50
CA CYS A 574 -20.38 7.48 13.24
C CYS A 574 -21.21 6.53 12.38
N HIS A 575 -20.80 5.27 12.27
CA HIS A 575 -21.43 4.22 11.48
C HIS A 575 -22.31 3.32 12.34
N GLY A 576 -23.07 3.88 13.30
CA GLY A 576 -24.02 3.14 14.11
C GLY A 576 -24.67 3.98 15.21
N ASP A 577 -25.35 3.32 16.13
CA ASP A 577 -26.05 3.94 17.28
C ASP A 577 -25.13 4.25 18.46
N GLY A 578 -23.84 3.88 18.38
CA GLY A 578 -22.90 3.75 19.50
C GLY A 578 -23.16 4.78 20.59
N ASN A 579 -23.56 4.35 21.78
CA ASN A 579 -23.96 5.29 22.86
C ASN A 579 -22.98 5.24 24.04
N GLY A 580 -21.75 4.77 23.81
CA GLY A 580 -20.76 4.54 24.85
C GLY A 580 -21.00 3.31 25.73
N SER A 581 -22.04 2.50 25.47
CA SER A 581 -22.31 1.28 26.24
C SER A 581 -22.10 0.01 25.43
N GLU A 582 -21.70 -1.05 26.13
CA GLU A 582 -21.55 -2.40 25.58
C GLU A 582 -22.85 -2.94 24.96
N ALA A 583 -24.00 -2.52 25.48
CA ALA A 583 -25.31 -2.97 25.01
C ALA A 583 -25.73 -2.34 23.67
N ALA A 584 -25.05 -1.28 23.22
CA ALA A 584 -25.31 -0.62 21.93
C ALA A 584 -24.31 -1.03 20.84
N GLN A 585 -23.56 -2.11 21.07
CA GLN A 585 -22.70 -2.67 20.05
C GLN A 585 -23.53 -3.26 18.90
N PRO A 586 -23.10 -3.03 17.67
CA PRO A 586 -23.81 -3.57 16.53
C PRO A 586 -23.59 -5.07 16.43
N THR A 587 -24.68 -5.84 16.36
CA THR A 587 -24.64 -7.29 16.13
C THR A 587 -24.41 -7.63 14.67
N GLY A 588 -24.43 -6.63 13.79
CA GLY A 588 -24.23 -6.73 12.36
C GLY A 588 -23.73 -5.41 11.75
N HIS A 589 -23.59 -5.29 10.43
CA HIS A 589 -23.30 -3.99 9.82
C HIS A 589 -24.44 -3.01 10.14
N PRO A 590 -24.18 -1.84 10.74
CA PRO A 590 -25.25 -0.93 11.14
C PRO A 590 -25.99 -0.37 9.94
N ASP A 591 -27.28 -0.05 10.06
CA ASP A 591 -28.09 0.42 8.92
C ASP A 591 -27.48 1.65 8.20
N ASN A 592 -26.72 2.47 8.94
CA ASN A 592 -26.07 3.67 8.44
C ASN A 592 -24.58 3.46 8.08
N PHE A 593 -24.13 2.21 7.87
CA PHE A 593 -22.73 1.90 7.54
C PHE A 593 -22.23 2.67 6.29
N SER A 594 -23.08 2.85 5.27
CA SER A 594 -22.77 3.61 4.06
C SER A 594 -23.20 5.08 4.11
N THR A 595 -23.87 5.49 5.20
CA THR A 595 -24.39 6.85 5.41
C THR A 595 -24.06 7.28 6.84
N PRO A 596 -22.77 7.52 7.17
CA PRO A 596 -22.36 7.90 8.51
C PRO A 596 -23.05 9.19 8.96
N LYS A 597 -23.10 9.39 10.28
CA LYS A 597 -23.54 10.66 10.87
C LYS A 597 -22.73 11.82 10.29
N ASN A 598 -23.41 12.91 9.97
CA ASN A 598 -22.80 14.16 9.55
C ASN A 598 -22.04 14.81 10.70
N CYS A 599 -21.03 15.61 10.32
CA CYS A 599 -20.30 16.42 11.29
C CYS A 599 -21.22 17.43 12.00
N GLY A 600 -22.15 18.06 11.26
CA GLY A 600 -23.09 19.08 11.74
C GLY A 600 -24.56 18.64 11.76
N ASP A 601 -25.50 19.57 11.55
CA ASP A 601 -26.94 19.30 11.38
C ASP A 601 -27.61 18.48 12.50
N ARG A 602 -27.21 18.74 13.74
CA ARG A 602 -27.72 18.10 14.99
C ARG A 602 -27.32 16.63 15.18
N GLU A 603 -26.37 16.10 14.42
CA GLU A 603 -25.93 14.70 14.57
C GLU A 603 -24.74 14.55 15.54
N CYS A 604 -23.69 15.36 15.37
CA CYS A 604 -22.52 15.38 16.26
C CYS A 604 -22.18 16.81 16.72
N HIS A 605 -21.39 17.57 15.95
CA HIS A 605 -20.92 18.91 16.32
C HIS A 605 -22.02 19.96 16.14
N ASN A 606 -22.65 20.37 17.24
CA ASN A 606 -23.72 21.36 17.24
C ASN A 606 -23.74 22.19 18.55
N PHE A 607 -24.70 23.12 18.65
CA PHE A 607 -24.89 23.95 19.85
C PHE A 607 -25.28 23.18 21.10
N ASN A 608 -25.92 22.03 20.94
CA ASN A 608 -26.22 21.11 22.04
C ASN A 608 -25.20 19.99 22.02
N GLN A 609 -24.65 19.69 23.19
CA GLN A 609 -23.76 18.55 23.36
C GLN A 609 -24.46 17.25 22.92
N SER A 610 -23.85 16.49 22.00
CA SER A 610 -24.28 15.14 21.68
C SER A 610 -23.90 14.16 22.80
N ILE A 611 -24.30 12.90 22.66
CA ILE A 611 -23.96 11.82 23.59
C ILE A 611 -22.45 11.47 23.63
N PHE A 612 -21.66 11.98 22.67
CA PHE A 612 -20.22 11.69 22.55
C PHE A 612 -19.28 12.75 23.13
N TYR A 613 -19.82 13.85 23.68
CA TYR A 613 -19.03 14.90 24.32
C TYR A 613 -18.02 15.59 23.39
N GLU A 614 -18.33 15.69 22.09
CA GLU A 614 -17.56 16.45 21.11
C GLU A 614 -17.55 17.96 21.39
N PRO A 615 -16.54 18.72 20.92
CA PRO A 615 -16.54 20.17 21.07
C PRO A 615 -17.80 20.81 20.44
N MET A 616 -18.45 21.67 21.22
CA MET A 616 -19.56 22.50 20.74
C MET A 616 -19.06 23.54 19.76
N VAL A 617 -19.81 23.75 18.68
CA VAL A 617 -19.56 24.80 17.70
C VAL A 617 -20.47 25.97 18.03
N TYR A 618 -19.91 27.18 18.08
CA TYR A 618 -20.64 28.38 18.47
C TYR A 618 -20.95 29.31 17.28
N GLU A 619 -20.13 29.30 16.23
CA GLU A 619 -20.29 30.16 15.06
C GLU A 619 -19.85 29.42 13.80
N HIS A 620 -20.22 29.94 12.62
CA HIS A 620 -19.91 29.32 11.31
C HIS A 620 -20.46 27.89 11.16
N ILE A 621 -21.73 27.70 11.54
CA ILE A 621 -22.44 26.43 11.36
C ILE A 621 -23.30 26.49 10.11
N ARG A 622 -23.26 25.42 9.32
CA ARG A 622 -24.14 25.25 8.18
C ARG A 622 -25.56 24.91 8.66
N TYR A 623 -26.58 25.61 8.14
CA TYR A 623 -28.02 25.35 8.39
C TYR A 623 -28.50 25.51 9.85
N VAL A 624 -28.38 26.73 10.39
CA VAL A 624 -28.96 27.07 11.71
C VAL A 624 -30.41 27.57 11.57
N ASP A 625 -31.34 27.00 12.35
CA ASP A 625 -32.77 27.40 12.34
C ASP A 625 -33.05 28.73 13.08
N ASN A 626 -32.12 29.20 13.91
CA ASN A 626 -32.18 30.48 14.63
C ASN A 626 -31.05 31.40 14.15
N ILE A 627 -31.28 32.08 13.01
CA ILE A 627 -30.33 32.99 12.35
C ILE A 627 -30.07 34.27 13.15
N ASP A 628 -30.91 34.60 14.14
CA ASP A 628 -30.85 35.89 14.85
C ASP A 628 -29.71 35.99 15.90
N GLU A 629 -29.04 34.88 16.22
CA GLU A 629 -27.99 34.85 17.27
C GLU A 629 -26.64 34.25 16.81
N HIS A 630 -26.54 33.69 15.60
CA HIS A 630 -25.34 32.97 15.15
C HIS A 630 -25.05 33.16 13.64
N VAL A 631 -23.78 33.09 13.26
CA VAL A 631 -23.25 33.20 11.89
C VAL A 631 -23.42 31.87 11.15
N ASN A 632 -24.28 31.87 10.13
CA ASN A 632 -24.46 30.74 9.20
C ASN A 632 -23.43 30.81 8.06
N THR A 633 -22.89 29.66 7.65
CA THR A 633 -21.98 29.55 6.50
C THR A 633 -22.46 28.51 5.49
N THR A 634 -22.16 28.74 4.21
CA THR A 634 -22.39 27.74 3.16
C THR A 634 -21.28 26.70 3.07
N ALA A 635 -20.09 26.99 3.62
CA ALA A 635 -18.96 26.09 3.63
C ALA A 635 -19.19 24.93 4.62
N GLY A 636 -19.00 23.69 4.17
CA GLY A 636 -19.04 22.53 5.05
C GLY A 636 -17.72 22.34 5.81
N CYS A 637 -17.75 21.63 6.95
CA CYS A 637 -16.56 21.35 7.76
C CYS A 637 -15.35 20.83 6.93
N PRO A 638 -15.52 19.93 5.94
CA PRO A 638 -14.39 19.43 5.16
C PRO A 638 -13.67 20.47 4.31
N ALA A 639 -14.32 21.58 3.96
CA ALA A 639 -13.71 22.65 3.16
C ALA A 639 -12.49 23.26 3.85
N CYS A 640 -12.54 23.35 5.19
CA CYS A 640 -11.46 23.88 6.01
C CYS A 640 -10.56 22.76 6.54
N HIS A 641 -11.14 21.72 7.12
CA HIS A 641 -10.39 20.71 7.86
C HIS A 641 -9.52 19.80 6.99
N LYS A 642 -9.73 19.75 5.66
CA LYS A 642 -8.82 19.04 4.74
C LYS A 642 -7.41 19.62 4.69
N ASN A 643 -7.21 20.84 5.21
CA ASN A 643 -5.89 21.45 5.35
C ASN A 643 -5.16 21.00 6.63
N SER A 644 -5.83 20.25 7.52
CA SER A 644 -5.26 19.68 8.75
C SER A 644 -5.52 18.18 8.78
N ILE A 645 -4.68 17.43 8.06
CA ILE A 645 -4.80 15.98 7.89
C ILE A 645 -3.57 15.28 8.46
N MET A 646 -3.80 14.15 9.13
CA MET A 646 -2.80 13.21 9.61
C MET A 646 -2.14 12.51 8.42
N ASN A 647 -0.83 12.27 8.51
CA ASN A 647 -0.15 11.39 7.56
C ASN A 647 -0.79 10.00 7.65
N ASN A 648 -1.22 9.47 6.51
CA ASN A 648 -1.87 8.17 6.37
C ASN A 648 -1.37 7.48 5.10
N LEU A 649 -1.50 6.15 5.06
CA LEU A 649 -1.10 5.30 3.94
C LEU A 649 -2.27 4.92 3.02
N ASP A 650 -3.45 5.50 3.24
CA ASP A 650 -4.66 5.24 2.46
C ASP A 650 -4.59 5.94 1.10
N ASN A 651 -4.58 5.12 0.04
CA ASN A 651 -4.43 5.59 -1.33
C ASN A 651 -5.78 5.83 -2.05
N LEU A 652 -6.91 5.44 -1.45
CA LEU A 652 -8.23 5.41 -2.09
C LEU A 652 -9.28 6.13 -1.23
N ILE A 653 -9.14 7.46 -1.16
CA ILE A 653 -10.07 8.30 -0.40
C ILE A 653 -11.21 8.78 -1.31
N PRO A 654 -12.48 8.42 -1.04
CA PRO A 654 -13.58 8.66 -1.96
C PRO A 654 -14.03 10.13 -2.03
N ASN A 655 -13.85 10.91 -0.95
CA ASN A 655 -14.20 12.33 -0.91
C ASN A 655 -13.57 13.04 0.31
N ASP A 656 -13.58 14.39 0.29
CA ASP A 656 -13.06 15.26 1.36
C ASP A 656 -13.71 14.99 2.73
N THR A 657 -14.97 14.56 2.77
CA THR A 657 -15.65 14.25 4.06
C THR A 657 -15.03 13.02 4.70
N SER A 658 -14.83 11.95 3.93
CA SER A 658 -14.15 10.74 4.39
C SER A 658 -12.70 11.01 4.79
N LEU A 659 -12.00 11.88 4.04
CA LEU A 659 -10.64 12.30 4.35
C LEU A 659 -10.57 12.94 5.74
N VAL A 660 -11.43 13.92 5.98
CA VAL A 660 -11.44 14.69 7.22
C VAL A 660 -11.96 13.88 8.40
N SER A 661 -13.01 13.06 8.21
CA SER A 661 -13.60 12.28 9.29
C SER A 661 -12.65 11.21 9.82
N HIS A 662 -11.88 10.56 8.94
CA HIS A 662 -10.90 9.55 9.34
C HIS A 662 -9.57 10.16 9.76
N TYR A 663 -9.05 11.10 8.97
CA TYR A 663 -7.66 11.55 9.10
C TYR A 663 -7.52 13.00 9.54
N GLY A 664 -8.55 13.68 10.01
CA GLY A 664 -8.43 15.04 10.55
C GLY A 664 -7.44 15.13 11.72
N SER A 665 -6.66 16.22 11.77
CA SER A 665 -5.63 16.46 12.78
C SER A 665 -5.89 17.72 13.62
N THR A 666 -5.42 17.73 14.86
CA THR A 666 -5.42 18.89 15.77
C THR A 666 -4.17 19.78 15.65
N TRP A 667 -3.16 19.41 14.86
CA TRP A 667 -1.86 20.09 14.87
C TRP A 667 -1.77 21.33 13.97
N ASN A 668 -2.54 21.38 12.88
CA ASN A 668 -2.45 22.43 11.85
C ASN A 668 -3.80 23.13 11.61
N LEU A 669 -4.59 23.29 12.67
CA LEU A 669 -5.86 24.01 12.59
C LEU A 669 -5.62 25.51 12.42
N VAL A 670 -6.46 26.14 11.60
CA VAL A 670 -6.51 27.60 11.50
C VAL A 670 -6.92 28.20 12.84
N ASN A 671 -6.30 29.33 13.21
CA ASN A 671 -6.74 30.08 14.39
C ASN A 671 -8.07 30.78 14.08
N THR A 672 -9.17 30.27 14.63
CA THR A 672 -10.52 30.75 14.33
C THR A 672 -10.86 32.11 14.94
N SER A 673 -10.03 32.64 15.86
CA SER A 673 -10.18 34.02 16.35
C SER A 673 -9.49 35.07 15.48
N ASP A 674 -8.67 34.64 14.51
CA ASP A 674 -8.09 35.54 13.52
C ASP A 674 -9.01 35.64 12.29
N CYS A 675 -10.03 36.49 12.42
CA CYS A 675 -10.98 36.74 11.34
C CYS A 675 -10.28 37.24 10.06
N ILE A 676 -9.17 37.99 10.20
CA ILE A 676 -8.44 38.60 9.08
C ILE A 676 -7.79 37.53 8.22
N TYR A 677 -7.20 36.53 8.86
CA TYR A 677 -6.50 35.43 8.20
C TYR A 677 -7.39 34.68 7.19
N CYS A 678 -8.67 34.46 7.51
CA CYS A 678 -9.59 33.80 6.58
C CYS A 678 -10.30 34.78 5.66
N HIS A 679 -10.65 35.98 6.12
CA HIS A 679 -11.57 36.83 5.39
C HIS A 679 -10.93 37.94 4.55
N LEU A 680 -9.68 38.33 4.84
CA LEU A 680 -9.04 39.49 4.20
C LEU A 680 -7.76 39.13 3.44
N ASP A 681 -7.14 38.00 3.74
CA ASP A 681 -6.03 37.45 2.98
C ASP A 681 -6.58 36.56 1.87
N GLU A 682 -6.46 36.99 0.61
CA GLU A 682 -7.03 36.28 -0.54
C GLU A 682 -6.49 34.85 -0.69
N ASP A 683 -5.20 34.63 -0.40
CA ASP A 683 -4.57 33.31 -0.54
C ASP A 683 -5.05 32.35 0.55
N ASN A 684 -5.16 32.84 1.79
CA ASN A 684 -5.67 32.07 2.91
C ASN A 684 -7.19 31.88 2.85
N ALA A 685 -7.95 32.86 2.34
CA ALA A 685 -9.39 32.74 2.10
C ALA A 685 -9.70 31.59 1.16
N VAL A 686 -9.00 31.49 0.02
CA VAL A 686 -9.14 30.39 -0.94
C VAL A 686 -8.79 29.05 -0.29
N LYS A 687 -7.73 29.03 0.52
CA LYS A 687 -7.30 27.82 1.22
C LYS A 687 -8.35 27.33 2.22
N TRP A 688 -9.02 28.23 2.93
CA TRP A 688 -9.92 27.91 4.05
C TRP A 688 -11.41 28.09 3.70
N GLY A 689 -11.81 27.64 2.50
CA GLY A 689 -13.22 27.52 2.13
C GLY A 689 -13.82 28.73 1.43
N ASP A 690 -12.98 29.53 0.76
CA ASP A 690 -13.35 30.73 0.01
C ASP A 690 -14.13 31.74 0.86
N ALA A 691 -13.64 31.99 2.07
CA ALA A 691 -14.32 32.87 3.01
C ALA A 691 -14.47 34.29 2.42
N PRO A 692 -15.71 34.79 2.26
CA PRO A 692 -15.93 36.11 1.66
C PRO A 692 -15.49 37.21 2.62
N ASP A 693 -15.00 38.31 2.08
CA ASP A 693 -14.71 39.50 2.88
C ASP A 693 -16.02 40.03 3.53
N PRO A 694 -16.13 40.03 4.86
CA PRO A 694 -17.34 40.43 5.54
C PRO A 694 -17.51 41.95 5.57
N ARG A 695 -16.66 42.72 4.88
CA ARG A 695 -16.68 44.19 4.86
C ARG A 695 -17.59 44.79 3.79
N ASN A 696 -18.62 44.07 3.35
CA ASN A 696 -19.56 44.56 2.34
C ASN A 696 -21.02 44.18 2.66
N HIS A 697 -21.48 44.51 3.88
CA HIS A 697 -22.89 44.32 4.25
C HIS A 697 -23.41 45.43 5.16
N THR A 698 -24.70 45.75 4.97
CA THR A 698 -25.44 46.74 5.76
C THR A 698 -26.28 46.06 6.85
N HIS A 699 -26.19 46.57 8.08
CA HIS A 699 -26.99 46.07 9.22
C HIS A 699 -27.99 47.12 9.68
N TYR A 700 -29.26 46.70 9.79
CA TYR A 700 -30.39 47.57 10.12
C TYR A 700 -30.91 47.26 11.53
N ALA A 701 -31.15 48.31 12.33
CA ALA A 701 -31.87 48.17 13.59
C ALA A 701 -33.30 48.71 13.46
N PHE A 702 -34.25 47.96 14.03
CA PHE A 702 -35.60 48.45 14.23
C PHE A 702 -35.64 49.38 15.44
N VAL A 703 -36.17 50.58 15.27
CA VAL A 703 -36.23 51.61 16.32
C VAL A 703 -37.62 52.21 16.43
N GLY A 704 -38.00 52.54 17.66
CA GLY A 704 -39.13 53.41 17.98
C GLY A 704 -38.62 54.71 18.58
N LYS A 705 -38.88 55.85 17.92
CA LYS A 705 -38.32 57.15 18.30
C LYS A 705 -39.41 58.21 18.41
N THR A 706 -39.25 59.13 19.36
CA THR A 706 -40.01 60.38 19.42
C THR A 706 -39.08 61.54 19.09
N LEU A 707 -39.38 62.29 18.04
CA LEU A 707 -38.63 63.48 17.65
C LEU A 707 -39.38 64.74 18.06
N VAL A 708 -38.63 65.73 18.56
CA VAL A 708 -39.10 67.07 18.92
C VAL A 708 -38.45 68.07 17.98
N ALA A 709 -39.22 69.05 17.49
CA ALA A 709 -38.71 69.99 16.49
C ALA A 709 -37.45 70.73 16.95
N GLY A 710 -36.51 70.87 16.02
CA GLY A 710 -35.22 71.54 16.22
C GLY A 710 -34.15 70.71 16.94
N ARG A 711 -34.43 69.43 17.30
CA ARG A 711 -33.42 68.52 17.87
C ARG A 711 -32.98 67.48 16.84
N PRO A 712 -31.71 67.51 16.39
CA PRO A 712 -31.21 66.51 15.45
C PRO A 712 -31.07 65.15 16.14
N TRP A 713 -31.53 64.10 15.47
CA TRP A 713 -31.24 62.73 15.82
C TRP A 713 -30.08 62.24 14.95
N LYS A 714 -28.94 62.01 15.59
CA LYS A 714 -27.72 61.49 14.94
C LYS A 714 -27.90 60.01 14.61
N LEU A 715 -27.49 59.65 13.40
CA LEU A 715 -27.45 58.31 12.82
C LEU A 715 -25.99 57.96 12.48
N VAL A 716 -25.76 56.75 11.98
CA VAL A 716 -24.43 56.28 11.52
C VAL A 716 -23.86 57.21 10.42
N ASP A 717 -22.54 57.24 10.24
CA ASP A 717 -21.82 58.08 9.26
C ASP A 717 -22.17 59.59 9.29
N ASN A 718 -22.41 60.13 10.48
CA ASN A 718 -22.78 61.54 10.70
C ASN A 718 -24.06 62.01 9.98
N TYR A 719 -24.88 61.09 9.49
CA TYR A 719 -26.23 61.45 9.05
C TYR A 719 -27.06 61.92 10.25
N SER A 720 -28.01 62.81 10.01
CA SER A 720 -28.97 63.19 11.04
C SER A 720 -30.32 63.56 10.46
N ILE A 721 -31.36 63.27 11.24
CA ILE A 721 -32.74 63.63 10.93
C ILE A 721 -33.19 64.66 11.95
N THR A 722 -33.71 65.79 11.46
CA THR A 722 -34.28 66.83 12.31
C THR A 722 -35.72 67.06 11.93
N LEU A 723 -36.63 66.96 12.91
CA LEU A 723 -38.00 67.45 12.74
C LEU A 723 -37.97 68.98 12.70
N VAL A 724 -38.53 69.58 11.65
CA VAL A 724 -38.59 71.04 11.51
C VAL A 724 -39.92 71.56 12.06
N GLU A 725 -41.02 71.08 11.52
CA GLU A 725 -42.37 71.46 11.94
C GLU A 725 -43.40 70.38 11.57
N THR A 726 -44.63 70.53 12.07
CA THR A 726 -45.75 69.63 11.72
C THR A 726 -46.98 70.42 11.32
N THR A 727 -47.74 69.89 10.38
CA THR A 727 -49.10 70.32 10.01
C THR A 727 -50.14 69.40 10.68
N ARG A 728 -51.42 69.55 10.34
CA ARG A 728 -52.51 68.73 10.90
C ARG A 728 -52.36 67.23 10.62
N ASN A 729 -51.71 66.85 9.51
CA ASN A 729 -51.61 65.46 9.06
C ASN A 729 -50.25 65.10 8.45
N ALA A 730 -49.26 65.98 8.48
CA ALA A 730 -47.93 65.73 7.93
C ALA A 730 -46.82 66.41 8.73
N ALA A 731 -45.61 65.87 8.66
CA ALA A 731 -44.43 66.36 9.37
C ALA A 731 -43.30 66.65 8.37
N MET A 732 -42.57 67.74 8.59
CA MET A 732 -41.43 68.15 7.76
C MET A 732 -40.11 67.76 8.44
N PHE A 733 -39.26 67.05 7.72
CA PHE A 733 -37.96 66.58 8.18
C PHE A 733 -36.83 67.14 7.30
N THR A 734 -35.68 67.40 7.89
CA THR A 734 -34.41 67.59 7.17
C THR A 734 -33.48 66.42 7.45
N PHE A 735 -32.80 65.99 6.39
CA PHE A 735 -31.69 65.05 6.41
C PHE A 735 -30.40 65.81 6.16
N GLU A 736 -29.44 65.63 7.04
CA GLU A 736 -28.14 66.28 6.99
C GLU A 736 -27.03 65.24 7.08
N LYS A 737 -25.89 65.49 6.44
CA LYS A 737 -24.64 64.74 6.63
C LYS A 737 -23.52 65.73 6.89
N ASP A 738 -22.74 65.51 7.95
CA ASP A 738 -21.64 66.39 8.35
C ASP A 738 -22.06 67.87 8.51
N GLY A 739 -23.35 68.10 8.84
CA GLY A 739 -23.93 69.44 8.99
C GLY A 739 -24.41 70.10 7.69
N GLU A 740 -24.21 69.47 6.52
CA GLU A 740 -24.78 69.92 5.24
C GLU A 740 -26.15 69.27 4.99
N MET A 741 -27.13 70.07 4.55
CA MET A 741 -28.48 69.59 4.25
C MET A 741 -28.53 68.84 2.92
N LEU A 742 -28.90 67.57 2.97
CA LEU A 742 -29.01 66.69 1.81
C LEU A 742 -30.44 66.67 1.24
N GLN A 743 -31.43 66.50 2.11
CA GLN A 743 -32.83 66.35 1.70
C GLN A 743 -33.76 67.02 2.71
N ARG A 744 -34.90 67.50 2.22
CA ARG A 744 -36.01 67.98 3.03
C ARG A 744 -37.29 67.39 2.51
N ASP A 745 -38.06 66.76 3.40
CA ASP A 745 -39.28 66.05 3.02
C ASP A 745 -40.45 66.35 3.94
N ILE A 746 -41.65 66.27 3.37
CA ILE A 746 -42.92 66.42 4.09
C ILE A 746 -43.68 65.10 3.97
N VAL A 747 -43.84 64.39 5.09
CA VAL A 747 -44.44 63.05 5.12
C VAL A 747 -45.74 63.06 5.91
N SER A 748 -46.79 62.52 5.30
CA SER A 748 -48.10 62.40 5.95
C SER A 748 -48.11 61.30 7.02
N GLN A 749 -48.94 61.45 8.04
CA GLN A 749 -49.14 60.42 9.06
C GLN A 749 -49.58 59.09 8.42
N GLY A 750 -48.96 57.99 8.84
CA GLY A 750 -49.17 56.66 8.27
C GLY A 750 -48.30 56.33 7.05
N ASN A 751 -47.60 57.32 6.48
CA ASN A 751 -46.66 57.09 5.38
C ASN A 751 -45.23 56.90 5.89
N GLU A 752 -44.39 56.36 5.01
CA GLU A 752 -42.97 56.12 5.27
C GLU A 752 -42.13 57.36 4.93
N LEU A 753 -41.24 57.72 5.85
CA LEU A 753 -40.11 58.61 5.65
C LEU A 753 -38.90 57.76 5.25
N LYS A 754 -38.45 57.92 4.01
CA LYS A 754 -37.32 57.17 3.44
C LYS A 754 -36.20 58.10 3.02
N PHE A 755 -34.97 57.70 3.32
CA PHE A 755 -33.77 58.32 2.75
C PHE A 755 -32.84 57.22 2.28
N GLU A 756 -32.48 57.25 1.00
CA GLU A 756 -31.61 56.27 0.34
C GLU A 756 -30.44 56.97 -0.33
N ILE A 757 -29.31 56.27 -0.41
CA ILE A 757 -28.10 56.74 -1.09
C ILE A 757 -27.61 55.69 -2.09
N SER A 758 -27.02 56.16 -3.18
CA SER A 758 -26.44 55.31 -4.23
C SER A 758 -24.91 55.21 -4.07
N GLY A 759 -24.33 54.04 -4.38
CA GLY A 759 -22.88 53.85 -4.47
C GLY A 759 -22.19 53.27 -3.24
N ILE A 760 -22.94 52.60 -2.36
CA ILE A 760 -22.40 51.80 -1.24
C ILE A 760 -22.48 50.30 -1.54
N GLU A 761 -23.61 49.83 -2.09
CA GLU A 761 -23.79 48.48 -2.63
C GLU A 761 -24.14 48.57 -4.13
N ASP A 762 -24.33 47.43 -4.82
CA ASP A 762 -24.76 47.39 -6.23
C ASP A 762 -26.16 48.01 -6.45
N GLU A 763 -26.93 48.22 -5.37
CA GLU A 763 -28.23 48.90 -5.33
C GLU A 763 -28.23 50.14 -4.39
N ASN A 764 -29.37 50.84 -4.30
CA ASN A 764 -29.56 51.95 -3.37
C ASN A 764 -29.63 51.45 -1.91
N THR A 765 -28.80 51.99 -1.02
CA THR A 765 -28.81 51.67 0.41
C THR A 765 -29.76 52.60 1.17
N SER A 766 -30.67 52.04 1.96
CA SER A 766 -31.55 52.83 2.82
C SER A 766 -30.82 53.27 4.09
N ILE A 767 -30.77 54.56 4.36
CA ILE A 767 -30.27 55.09 5.65
C ILE A 767 -31.38 55.03 6.69
N VAL A 768 -32.61 55.38 6.30
CA VAL A 768 -33.79 55.19 7.12
C VAL A 768 -34.99 54.79 6.27
N ASN A 769 -35.84 53.96 6.87
CA ASN A 769 -37.19 53.69 6.42
C ASN A 769 -38.12 53.65 7.64
N LEU A 770 -38.78 54.78 7.92
CA LEU A 770 -39.50 55.03 9.18
C LEU A 770 -40.96 55.38 8.90
N THR A 771 -41.90 54.70 9.56
CA THR A 771 -43.32 55.04 9.49
C THR A 771 -43.66 56.14 10.50
N ILE A 772 -44.40 57.16 10.03
CA ILE A 772 -44.95 58.20 10.91
C ILE A 772 -46.17 57.66 11.66
N ASN A 773 -46.00 57.23 12.91
CA ASN A 773 -47.08 56.64 13.70
C ASN A 773 -48.07 57.71 14.17
N ARG A 774 -47.56 58.80 14.74
CA ARG A 774 -48.39 59.87 15.32
C ARG A 774 -47.71 61.24 15.19
N ILE A 775 -48.53 62.26 14.97
CA ILE A 775 -48.12 63.66 14.90
C ILE A 775 -48.82 64.42 16.03
N PHE A 776 -48.07 65.26 16.74
CA PHE A 776 -48.60 66.13 17.78
C PHE A 776 -48.14 67.58 17.55
N THR A 777 -49.10 68.51 17.61
CA THR A 777 -48.86 69.95 17.43
C THR A 777 -49.53 70.74 18.54
N ALA A 778 -48.77 71.58 19.24
CA ALA A 778 -49.31 72.49 20.25
C ALA A 778 -48.58 73.83 20.27
N LYS A 779 -49.25 74.89 19.77
CA LYS A 779 -48.89 76.32 19.96
C LYS A 779 -47.37 76.61 19.86
N ASP A 780 -46.72 76.07 18.83
CA ASP A 780 -45.27 76.16 18.51
C ASP A 780 -44.37 75.00 18.99
N HIS A 781 -44.95 73.90 19.49
CA HIS A 781 -44.25 72.65 19.76
C HIS A 781 -44.71 71.57 18.78
N TYR A 782 -43.76 70.97 18.08
CA TYR A 782 -43.99 69.93 17.09
C TYR A 782 -43.28 68.65 17.53
N VAL A 783 -44.03 67.55 17.57
CA VAL A 783 -43.54 66.24 18.00
C VAL A 783 -44.08 65.16 17.08
N VAL A 784 -43.23 64.19 16.74
CA VAL A 784 -43.62 63.03 15.95
C VAL A 784 -43.11 61.75 16.59
N GLU A 785 -43.97 60.74 16.65
CA GLU A 785 -43.61 59.36 16.99
C GLU A 785 -43.46 58.56 15.70
N LEU A 786 -42.31 57.90 15.54
CA LEU A 786 -41.93 57.14 14.36
C LEU A 786 -41.37 55.77 14.76
N SER A 787 -41.58 54.78 13.89
CA SER A 787 -40.94 53.47 14.04
C SER A 787 -40.60 52.86 12.69
N GLY A 788 -39.51 52.10 12.64
CA GLY A 788 -39.07 51.42 11.43
C GLY A 788 -37.58 51.11 11.49
N ASN A 789 -36.99 50.83 10.34
CA ASN A 789 -35.59 50.44 10.25
C ASN A 789 -34.71 51.67 10.02
N VAL A 790 -33.59 51.71 10.72
CA VAL A 790 -32.47 52.63 10.45
C VAL A 790 -31.21 51.82 10.24
N LEU A 791 -30.32 52.31 9.38
CA LEU A 791 -28.98 51.73 9.26
C LEU A 791 -28.26 51.91 10.61
N ALA A 792 -27.96 50.80 11.27
CA ALA A 792 -27.37 50.76 12.60
C ALA A 792 -25.84 50.69 12.54
N SER A 793 -25.33 49.89 11.61
CA SER A 793 -23.92 49.80 11.26
C SER A 793 -23.79 49.39 9.80
N ARG A 794 -22.65 49.72 9.21
CA ARG A 794 -22.19 49.14 7.94
C ARG A 794 -20.76 48.66 8.16
N ILE A 795 -20.39 47.54 7.55
CA ILE A 795 -18.98 47.20 7.39
C ILE A 795 -18.62 47.64 5.97
N HIS A 796 -17.65 48.54 5.83
CA HIS A 796 -17.29 49.22 4.58
C HIS A 796 -15.78 49.16 4.32
N ARG A 797 -15.31 49.43 3.08
CA ARG A 797 -13.88 49.69 2.82
C ARG A 797 -13.44 50.92 3.61
N GLU A 798 -12.41 50.76 4.44
CA GLU A 798 -11.85 51.85 5.26
C GLU A 798 -11.46 53.06 4.40
N THR A 799 -11.71 54.25 4.94
CA THR A 799 -11.36 55.54 4.31
C THR A 799 -10.44 56.32 5.25
N ASP A 800 -9.70 57.28 4.72
CA ASP A 800 -8.78 58.19 5.43
C ASP A 800 -9.46 59.16 6.44
N ASN A 801 -10.77 59.05 6.68
CA ASN A 801 -11.52 59.97 7.55
C ASN A 801 -11.43 59.60 9.04
N ILE A 802 -11.21 60.61 9.90
CA ILE A 802 -11.16 60.52 11.37
C ILE A 802 -12.36 59.79 12.01
N ALA A 803 -13.56 59.86 11.40
CA ALA A 803 -14.76 59.17 11.89
C ALA A 803 -14.74 57.65 11.65
N CYS A 804 -13.96 57.17 10.69
CA CYS A 804 -13.73 55.75 10.42
C CYS A 804 -13.02 55.12 11.64
N TYR A 805 -11.94 55.75 12.11
CA TYR A 805 -11.14 55.27 13.23
C TYR A 805 -11.89 55.31 14.58
N ALA A 806 -12.86 56.21 14.73
CA ALA A 806 -13.71 56.26 15.93
C ALA A 806 -14.66 55.06 16.08
N CYS A 807 -14.97 54.34 14.99
CA CYS A 807 -15.76 53.11 15.01
C CYS A 807 -14.90 51.83 15.04
N HIS A 808 -13.64 51.87 14.58
CA HIS A 808 -12.69 50.73 14.55
C HIS A 808 -11.70 50.73 15.73
N ASP A 809 -11.97 51.54 16.76
CA ASP A 809 -11.10 51.89 17.90
C ASP A 809 -10.68 50.69 18.80
N ARG A 810 -10.94 49.44 18.43
CA ARG A 810 -10.54 48.24 19.20
C ARG A 810 -9.60 47.30 18.44
N GLU A 811 -9.52 47.43 17.11
CA GLU A 811 -8.97 46.41 16.22
C GLU A 811 -7.85 46.91 15.30
N TYR A 812 -7.54 48.21 15.30
CA TYR A 812 -6.46 48.82 14.51
C TYR A 812 -5.09 48.52 15.14
N ARG A 813 -4.60 47.30 14.96
CA ARG A 813 -3.33 46.78 15.49
C ARG A 813 -2.30 46.60 14.38
N THR A 814 -1.02 46.76 14.71
CA THR A 814 0.07 46.45 13.78
C THR A 814 1.13 45.60 14.48
N ASP A 815 1.52 44.50 13.85
CA ASP A 815 2.69 43.72 14.27
C ASP A 815 3.94 44.40 13.71
N LEU A 816 4.58 45.24 14.52
CA LEU A 816 5.90 45.74 14.16
C LEU A 816 6.96 44.65 14.39
N PRO A 817 8.03 44.61 13.57
CA PRO A 817 9.11 43.61 13.70
C PRO A 817 9.86 43.62 15.04
N ASP A 818 9.58 44.57 15.94
CA ASP A 818 10.21 44.66 17.26
C ASP A 818 9.52 43.81 18.34
N GLY A 819 8.49 43.05 17.98
CA GLY A 819 7.85 42.03 18.83
C GLY A 819 7.01 42.61 19.97
N ARG A 820 6.57 43.86 19.83
CA ARG A 820 5.67 44.55 20.78
C ARG A 820 4.35 44.88 20.08
N ASP A 821 3.28 44.91 20.88
CA ASP A 821 1.95 45.22 20.39
C ASP A 821 1.73 46.73 20.34
N TYR A 822 1.15 47.20 19.24
CA TYR A 822 0.86 48.61 19.02
C TYR A 822 -0.59 48.81 18.59
N TYR A 823 -1.15 49.91 19.09
CA TYR A 823 -2.46 50.43 18.74
C TYR A 823 -2.33 51.66 17.86
N VAL A 824 -3.02 51.75 16.74
CA VAL A 824 -2.95 52.92 15.86
C VAL A 824 -3.79 54.06 16.42
N LEU A 825 -3.12 55.13 16.89
CA LEU A 825 -3.77 56.32 17.45
C LEU A 825 -4.26 57.28 16.38
N ASN A 826 -3.51 57.43 15.29
CA ASN A 826 -3.84 58.30 14.14
C ASN A 826 -3.12 57.81 12.88
N LYS A 827 -3.70 58.02 11.71
CA LYS A 827 -3.09 57.79 10.40
C LYS A 827 -3.47 58.92 9.45
N ASP A 828 -2.48 59.66 8.98
CA ASP A 828 -2.60 60.63 7.89
C ASP A 828 -1.87 60.13 6.64
N ASN A 829 -1.92 60.89 5.55
CA ASN A 829 -1.34 60.48 4.27
C ASN A 829 0.18 60.32 4.31
N GLU A 830 0.85 60.87 5.31
CA GLU A 830 2.31 60.91 5.42
C GLU A 830 2.80 60.06 6.60
N ASN A 831 2.00 59.88 7.64
CA ASN A 831 2.44 59.25 8.89
C ASN A 831 1.36 58.40 9.58
N VAL A 832 1.81 57.37 10.29
CA VAL A 832 1.03 56.58 11.25
C VAL A 832 1.56 56.82 12.66
N THR A 833 0.69 57.26 13.57
CA THR A 833 0.97 57.42 15.01
C THR A 833 0.45 56.20 15.77
N LEU A 834 1.32 55.57 16.55
CA LEU A 834 1.08 54.35 17.30
C LEU A 834 1.21 54.59 18.80
N GLY A 835 0.33 53.98 19.60
CA GLY A 835 0.44 53.83 21.04
C GLY A 835 0.90 52.42 21.39
N LEU A 836 1.86 52.28 22.31
CA LEU A 836 2.31 50.97 22.77
C LEU A 836 1.20 50.29 23.58
N MET A 837 1.10 48.96 23.46
CA MET A 837 0.25 48.12 24.30
C MET A 837 1.11 47.24 25.22
N PRO A 838 1.36 47.65 26.48
CA PRO A 838 2.20 46.87 27.40
C PRO A 838 1.56 45.55 27.82
N ILE A 839 0.23 45.49 27.78
CA ILE A 839 -0.54 44.28 28.01
C ILE A 839 -1.63 44.16 26.95
N ASN A 840 -1.77 42.96 26.42
CA ASN A 840 -2.78 42.61 25.43
C ASN A 840 -2.98 41.09 25.49
N PHE A 841 -4.07 40.67 26.13
CA PHE A 841 -4.38 39.25 26.29
C PHE A 841 -4.80 38.63 24.97
N LYS A 842 -4.23 37.47 24.66
CA LYS A 842 -4.71 36.54 23.63
C LYS A 842 -5.89 35.72 24.18
N GLU A 843 -6.59 35.00 23.31
CA GLU A 843 -7.84 34.30 23.64
C GLU A 843 -7.73 33.32 24.83
N ASP A 844 -6.58 32.66 24.97
CA ASP A 844 -6.31 31.72 26.07
C ASP A 844 -5.71 32.38 27.32
N ASP A 845 -5.32 33.66 27.23
CA ASP A 845 -4.69 34.35 28.35
C ASP A 845 -5.71 34.65 29.45
N LYS A 846 -5.37 34.21 30.65
CA LYS A 846 -6.19 34.39 31.85
C LYS A 846 -5.34 34.93 32.96
N LYS A 847 -5.86 35.90 33.71
CA LYS A 847 -5.22 36.38 34.94
C LYS A 847 -6.06 36.01 36.14
N LEU A 848 -5.48 35.18 36.99
CA LEU A 848 -5.96 34.98 38.35
C LEU A 848 -5.48 36.15 39.23
N LEU A 849 -6.40 36.80 39.95
CA LEU A 849 -6.05 37.78 40.99
C LEU A 849 -6.83 37.49 42.27
N ASN A 850 -6.12 37.47 43.40
CA ASN A 850 -6.73 37.31 44.70
C ASN A 850 -7.28 38.64 45.22
N MET A 851 -8.29 38.57 46.09
CA MET A 851 -8.74 39.75 46.85
C MET A 851 -7.56 40.34 47.64
N GLY A 852 -7.32 41.63 47.46
CA GLY A 852 -6.20 42.37 48.05
C GLY A 852 -4.90 42.32 47.24
N GLU A 853 -4.89 41.75 46.04
CA GLU A 853 -3.71 41.67 45.16
C GLU A 853 -3.60 42.87 44.21
N TYR A 854 -2.36 43.33 43.97
CA TYR A 854 -2.02 44.28 42.91
C TYR A 854 -1.41 43.55 41.71
N TRP A 855 -1.88 43.89 40.52
CA TRP A 855 -1.28 43.48 39.26
C TRP A 855 -0.62 44.67 38.57
N ASN A 856 0.69 44.59 38.35
CA ASN A 856 1.40 45.56 37.50
C ASN A 856 1.07 45.30 36.03
N LEU A 857 0.48 46.29 35.36
CA LEU A 857 0.09 46.24 33.95
C LEU A 857 1.17 46.82 33.01
N GLY A 858 2.21 47.46 33.54
CA GLY A 858 3.23 48.19 32.77
C GLY A 858 2.97 49.69 32.69
N GLU A 859 3.99 50.46 32.30
CA GLU A 859 3.91 51.93 32.09
C GLU A 859 3.24 52.69 33.26
N ASP A 860 3.63 52.34 34.50
CA ASP A 860 3.11 52.86 35.76
C ASP A 860 1.64 52.55 36.09
N TYR A 861 0.96 51.72 35.31
CA TYR A 861 -0.39 51.25 35.59
C TYR A 861 -0.42 50.01 36.48
N SER A 862 -1.38 49.95 37.39
CA SER A 862 -1.67 48.75 38.17
C SER A 862 -3.15 48.57 38.48
N LEU A 863 -3.60 47.32 38.47
CA LEU A 863 -4.97 46.93 38.83
C LEU A 863 -4.99 46.31 40.22
N TYR A 864 -5.93 46.71 41.07
CA TYR A 864 -6.10 46.20 42.42
C TYR A 864 -7.49 45.61 42.62
N VAL A 865 -7.55 44.42 43.21
CA VAL A 865 -8.82 43.76 43.57
C VAL A 865 -9.20 44.14 45.00
N ALA A 866 -10.08 45.12 45.15
CA ALA A 866 -10.45 45.65 46.46
C ALA A 866 -11.44 44.74 47.22
N ASP A 867 -12.35 44.06 46.51
CA ASP A 867 -13.37 43.20 47.10
C ASP A 867 -13.93 42.19 46.09
N VAL A 868 -14.46 41.06 46.56
CA VAL A 868 -15.10 40.01 45.73
C VAL A 868 -16.39 39.52 46.41
N ASN A 869 -17.53 39.64 45.72
CA ASN A 869 -18.84 39.23 46.19
C ASN A 869 -19.39 38.05 45.37
N LEU A 870 -19.51 36.90 46.02
CA LEU A 870 -20.01 35.65 45.41
C LEU A 870 -21.54 35.57 45.30
N GLN A 871 -22.29 36.36 46.06
CA GLN A 871 -23.75 36.33 45.99
C GLN A 871 -24.27 37.08 44.77
N SER A 872 -23.55 38.13 44.36
CA SER A 872 -23.89 38.95 43.20
C SER A 872 -22.99 38.66 41.99
N ASN A 873 -22.09 37.68 42.08
CA ASN A 873 -21.05 37.40 41.09
C ASN A 873 -20.30 38.67 40.64
N ALA A 874 -19.80 39.46 41.59
CA ALA A 874 -19.24 40.78 41.33
C ALA A 874 -17.87 40.99 41.99
N ALA A 875 -17.06 41.89 41.43
CA ALA A 875 -15.79 42.30 42.00
C ALA A 875 -15.64 43.83 41.99
N ARG A 876 -14.97 44.37 43.01
CA ARG A 876 -14.60 45.78 43.10
C ARG A 876 -13.15 45.94 42.63
N LEU A 877 -12.96 46.64 41.52
CA LEU A 877 -11.66 46.84 40.88
C LEU A 877 -11.24 48.31 40.96
N GLN A 878 -9.95 48.53 41.18
CA GLN A 878 -9.34 49.86 41.28
C GLN A 878 -8.14 49.92 40.33
N LEU A 879 -8.16 50.85 39.38
CA LEU A 879 -7.06 51.11 38.46
C LEU A 879 -6.23 52.29 38.97
N TYR A 880 -4.92 52.11 39.04
CA TYR A 880 -3.96 53.11 39.47
C TYR A 880 -3.00 53.46 38.33
N ARG A 881 -2.56 54.71 38.29
CA ARG A 881 -1.44 55.18 37.48
C ARG A 881 -0.51 56.02 38.33
N ASN A 882 0.78 55.70 38.34
CA ASN A 882 1.79 56.36 39.17
C ASN A 882 1.34 56.46 40.66
N LYS A 883 0.78 55.36 41.18
CA LYS A 883 0.24 55.22 42.55
C LYS A 883 -0.95 56.13 42.89
N THR A 884 -1.55 56.79 41.91
CA THR A 884 -2.77 57.57 42.06
C THR A 884 -3.95 56.75 41.55
N LEU A 885 -5.03 56.66 42.32
CA LEU A 885 -6.26 56.00 41.87
C LEU A 885 -6.87 56.82 40.74
N ILE A 886 -7.03 56.22 39.57
CA ILE A 886 -7.58 56.89 38.38
C ILE A 886 -9.01 56.46 38.06
N GLU A 887 -9.39 55.21 38.38
CA GLU A 887 -10.74 54.72 38.15
C GLU A 887 -11.09 53.61 39.16
N GLU A 888 -12.36 53.55 39.57
CA GLU A 888 -12.86 52.55 40.52
C GLU A 888 -14.27 52.13 40.16
N THR A 889 -14.51 50.82 40.06
CA THR A 889 -15.83 50.30 39.73
C THR A 889 -16.15 48.97 40.40
N VAL A 890 -17.44 48.62 40.44
CA VAL A 890 -17.94 47.29 40.77
C VAL A 890 -18.53 46.70 39.49
N ILE A 891 -17.95 45.60 39.01
CA ILE A 891 -18.41 44.91 37.81
C ILE A 891 -18.90 43.50 38.15
N ASN A 892 -19.91 43.03 37.42
CA ASN A 892 -20.40 41.66 37.51
C ASN A 892 -19.67 40.76 36.51
N GLU A 893 -19.74 39.45 36.73
CA GLU A 893 -19.28 38.43 35.81
C GLU A 893 -19.85 38.65 34.39
N GLY A 894 -19.00 38.49 33.38
CA GLY A 894 -19.28 38.81 31.97
C GLY A 894 -19.14 40.29 31.59
N SER A 895 -19.06 41.22 32.57
CA SER A 895 -18.93 42.66 32.32
C SER A 895 -17.48 43.10 32.13
N ILE A 896 -17.28 44.22 31.44
CA ILE A 896 -15.94 44.78 31.17
C ILE A 896 -15.74 46.04 32.02
N PHE A 897 -14.62 46.11 32.72
CA PHE A 897 -14.12 47.34 33.33
C PHE A 897 -13.29 48.09 32.28
N THR A 898 -13.69 49.32 31.94
CA THR A 898 -12.94 50.20 31.02
C THR A 898 -12.55 51.52 31.68
N HIS A 899 -11.52 52.17 31.14
CA HIS A 899 -11.08 53.52 31.52
C HIS A 899 -10.74 54.32 30.27
N GLU A 900 -11.22 55.56 30.19
CA GLU A 900 -11.02 56.47 29.06
C GLU A 900 -10.01 57.57 29.40
N GLU A 901 -9.14 57.92 28.45
CA GLU A 901 -8.26 59.08 28.54
C GLU A 901 -8.26 59.89 27.24
N TRP A 902 -7.96 61.18 27.37
CA TRP A 902 -7.70 62.05 26.23
C TRP A 902 -6.32 61.77 25.64
N VAL A 903 -6.28 61.25 24.42
CA VAL A 903 -5.05 60.96 23.67
C VAL A 903 -5.10 61.71 22.34
N LEU A 904 -4.07 62.53 22.08
CA LEU A 904 -4.04 63.51 20.98
C LEU A 904 -5.18 64.53 21.12
N GLU A 905 -6.26 64.40 20.34
CA GLU A 905 -7.41 65.31 20.29
C GLU A 905 -8.77 64.60 20.49
N ARG A 906 -8.74 63.32 20.93
CA ARG A 906 -9.95 62.52 21.17
C ARG A 906 -9.85 61.72 22.46
N GLU A 907 -11.01 61.41 23.03
CA GLU A 907 -11.16 60.52 24.18
C GLU A 907 -11.25 59.08 23.67
N ILE A 908 -10.36 58.21 24.15
CA ILE A 908 -10.31 56.79 23.76
C ILE A 908 -10.31 55.91 25.02
N ASN A 909 -10.84 54.70 24.91
CA ASN A 909 -10.68 53.70 25.97
C ASN A 909 -9.22 53.24 25.96
N VAL A 910 -8.48 53.52 27.02
CA VAL A 910 -7.05 53.17 27.15
C VAL A 910 -6.82 51.89 27.93
N PHE A 911 -7.83 51.41 28.67
CA PHE A 911 -7.76 50.17 29.43
C PHE A 911 -9.08 49.41 29.35
N GLY A 912 -9.00 48.09 29.29
CA GLY A 912 -10.14 47.19 29.38
C GLY A 912 -9.76 45.88 30.08
N ALA A 913 -10.65 45.36 30.92
CA ALA A 913 -10.53 44.03 31.52
C ALA A 913 -11.91 43.40 31.74
N LYS A 914 -12.15 42.22 31.16
CA LYS A 914 -13.40 41.47 31.35
C LYS A 914 -13.30 40.59 32.58
N LEU A 915 -14.29 40.68 33.47
CA LEU A 915 -14.44 39.74 34.58
C LEU A 915 -15.05 38.45 34.06
N ASP A 916 -14.23 37.42 33.87
CA ASP A 916 -14.65 36.13 33.31
C ASP A 916 -15.37 35.29 34.36
N CYS A 917 -14.79 35.19 35.56
CA CYS A 917 -15.44 34.53 36.67
C CYS A 917 -15.00 35.09 38.02
N VAL A 918 -15.90 35.03 39.00
CA VAL A 918 -15.53 35.12 40.42
C VAL A 918 -15.51 33.73 41.04
N PHE A 919 -14.53 33.41 41.87
CA PHE A 919 -14.50 32.13 42.57
C PHE A 919 -14.04 32.29 44.01
N ALA A 920 -14.49 31.38 44.86
CA ALA A 920 -14.00 31.27 46.23
C ALA A 920 -13.64 29.84 46.58
N GLY A 921 -12.39 29.67 46.99
CA GLY A 921 -11.93 28.48 47.70
C GLY A 921 -12.23 28.58 49.20
N THR A 922 -11.84 27.55 49.95
CA THR A 922 -12.06 27.45 51.40
C THR A 922 -11.35 28.54 52.22
N THR A 923 -10.36 29.23 51.65
CA THR A 923 -9.54 30.23 52.35
C THR A 923 -9.25 31.50 51.52
N THR A 924 -9.66 31.56 50.25
CA THR A 924 -9.34 32.67 49.34
C THR A 924 -10.51 32.99 48.41
N GLN A 925 -10.77 34.28 48.23
CA GLN A 925 -11.66 34.81 47.19
C GLN A 925 -10.80 35.43 46.10
N ALA A 926 -11.13 35.16 44.85
CA ALA A 926 -10.34 35.58 43.71
C ALA A 926 -11.19 35.70 42.46
N ILE A 927 -10.61 36.32 41.43
CA ILE A 927 -11.24 36.56 40.14
C ILE A 927 -10.36 36.02 39.03
N ILE A 928 -10.98 35.68 37.90
CA ILE A 928 -10.29 35.46 36.64
C ILE A 928 -10.67 36.60 35.70
N LEU A 929 -9.65 37.26 35.14
CA LEU A 929 -9.80 38.25 34.09
C LEU A 929 -9.41 37.67 32.75
N ARG A 930 -10.15 38.05 31.71
CA ARG A 930 -9.86 37.82 30.28
C ARG A 930 -9.97 39.11 29.50
N ASP A 931 -9.56 39.09 28.24
CA ASP A 931 -9.64 40.22 27.32
C ASP A 931 -9.03 41.50 27.92
N VAL A 932 -7.89 41.35 28.63
CA VAL A 932 -7.21 42.46 29.31
C VAL A 932 -6.27 43.15 28.35
N TRP A 933 -6.38 44.47 28.24
CA TRP A 933 -5.51 45.29 27.41
C TRP A 933 -5.28 46.67 28.01
N LEU A 934 -4.14 47.27 27.68
CA LEU A 934 -3.74 48.62 28.09
C LEU A 934 -3.02 49.29 26.93
N ILE A 935 -3.38 50.53 26.63
CA ILE A 935 -2.65 51.43 25.72
C ILE A 935 -1.90 52.44 26.58
N ALA A 936 -0.58 52.37 26.62
CA ALA A 936 0.26 53.23 27.43
C ALA A 936 1.71 53.31 26.91
N GLY A 937 2.41 54.40 27.24
CA GLY A 937 3.80 54.63 26.87
C GLY A 937 3.98 55.74 25.84
N GLU A 938 5.22 55.93 25.37
CA GLU A 938 5.56 56.93 24.35
C GLU A 938 4.95 56.58 22.99
N GLN A 939 4.41 57.59 22.31
CA GLN A 939 3.83 57.46 20.98
C GLN A 939 4.95 57.31 19.95
N LYS A 940 4.77 56.41 18.98
CA LYS A 940 5.70 56.16 17.88
C LYS A 940 5.09 56.66 16.58
N ILE A 941 5.83 57.46 15.81
CA ILE A 941 5.40 57.95 14.50
C ILE A 941 6.22 57.24 13.43
N LEU A 942 5.55 56.65 12.46
CA LEU A 942 6.13 55.98 11.29
C LEU A 942 5.69 56.70 10.01
N ASP A 943 6.54 56.70 9.00
CA ASP A 943 6.17 57.16 7.65
C ASP A 943 5.16 56.17 7.04
N ALA A 944 4.08 56.68 6.45
CA ALA A 944 3.01 55.89 5.88
C ALA A 944 3.48 54.98 4.72
N ASP A 945 4.56 55.34 4.01
CA ASP A 945 5.15 54.53 2.93
C ASP A 945 5.96 53.33 3.45
N ILE A 946 6.25 53.29 4.76
CA ILE A 946 7.01 52.23 5.45
C ILE A 946 6.04 51.32 6.25
N TRP A 947 4.73 51.57 6.15
CA TRP A 947 3.66 50.85 6.84
C TRP A 947 3.00 49.80 5.95
#